data_AF-A0A923TE46-F1
#
_entry.id   AF-A0A923TE46-F1
#
_cell.length_a   1.000
_cell.length_b   1.000
_cell.length_c   1.000
_cell.angle_alpha   90.00
_cell.angle_beta   90.00
_cell.angle_gamma   90.00
#
_symmetry.space_group_name_H-M   'P 1'
#
loop_
_entity.id
_entity.type
_entity.pdbx_description
1 polymer ?
#
loop_
_entity_poly.entity_id
_entity_poly.type
_entity_poly.pdbx_seq_one_letter_code
_entity_poly.pdbx_strand_id
1 'polypeptide(L)'
;MRPALTCVNILFVNYGDFTSNSLNHIAGFANTLCAAGHACVVAVPSRAETISAIRDPLFIPATYAAALAKPGLFPDARPADLIHAWTPREGVRKFVLAYQRLLATPARVIIHLEDNERYLIEAYTGNPFAQLRTASPHDTAAWLVDGLPHPLRHEHFLRVADGVTHIIDRLKEHIPAGVPAQLLPPPVDFDLYQPSAPDSALRTELGLRPEEKVLVFTGSNTFANEPELRELYLAVALLNQRGTPTRLIRTGFNSPTFLASLAFDYKAFVLDLGFVEKSKLPKLLALADVLVQPGHAGPFNDYRLPSKLPEFLATGKPVILPPTNLALLMQDGRDAVFLKTGAPEEIANTCQRLFADVKLCVTLGQNAAAFAHRHFDAAANTKSLAAFYAATAARPARADWSVARDPFVTETSLLAARVETQLPAPAAAELAGLDLLVRQLEISLDATRGPLAQKITDQQTVLANEKLRADLAQQHAANIETARANLQTHTINVEAARTALQTHADNLQNARAALQTHADNLEKNLTETRRHAETHAADLTEQLTQTQGHANNLQRTLDTLQPQFARSELLRTQAETLLNAARTQMTALDQEIDRLEGVRAQQQQQIDFAHHQINELRAQGTALADQSARAIAQVADKLRAQLEQIRQRDDLIYQRDAKIRQFQQSLSWQATAPFRFLRRKLVDPFRKPAAPTSPPSSQLELPALPKLPSDLTQFRAPAMRALPFSVDYPTRWGFAPRKLSLRGWCFAEDATHLKNIRASINGRTYPGVYGLKRMDVLAALRDKPQAEYCGWKVEVELREGDTHITLEVGDVEGAWQVFFRNDLNVGEAFDIAELTNYERWVTTYDTLTPDRLSAQRESSRHLPRRPLISIVMPVYNTPEKWLAKAIASIGAQTYSNWELCIADDASTAPHIHPLLEKYAAEDSRIKVCFRPKNGHISAASNSALELATGEFVALLDHDDEFTPHALYEIVSAHNAHPTADFFYSDEDKIDEEGHRHEPYFKPDFLPDLFLGQNYTSHLTVYRAALVRQVGGFRLGYEGSQDW
;
A
#
# COMPACT_ATOMS: atom_id res chain seq x y z
N MET A 1 47.40 -21.30 -23.60
CA MET A 1 45.95 -21.57 -23.58
C MET A 1 45.54 -21.86 -22.14
N ARG A 2 44.81 -20.95 -21.49
CA ARG A 2 44.11 -21.25 -20.22
C ARG A 2 42.72 -21.81 -20.57
N PRO A 3 42.21 -22.82 -19.87
CA PRO A 3 40.93 -23.45 -20.20
C PRO A 3 39.77 -22.46 -20.00
N ALA A 4 38.73 -22.60 -20.80
CA ALA A 4 37.52 -21.77 -20.79
C ALA A 4 36.90 -21.74 -19.38
N LEU A 5 36.57 -20.55 -18.87
CA LEU A 5 35.78 -20.37 -17.64
C LEU A 5 34.36 -20.88 -17.91
N THR A 6 33.98 -22.02 -17.31
CA THR A 6 32.73 -22.73 -17.67
C THR A 6 31.50 -22.35 -16.86
N CYS A 7 31.59 -21.45 -15.87
CA CYS A 7 30.41 -20.92 -15.15
C CYS A 7 30.51 -19.39 -15.03
N VAL A 8 29.40 -18.70 -15.33
CA VAL A 8 29.26 -17.24 -15.27
C VAL A 8 28.24 -16.93 -14.19
N ASN A 9 28.58 -16.02 -13.27
CA ASN A 9 27.66 -15.54 -12.25
C ASN A 9 26.78 -14.42 -12.84
N ILE A 10 25.49 -14.68 -12.99
CA ILE A 10 24.52 -13.78 -13.64
C ILE A 10 23.52 -13.28 -12.61
N LEU A 11 23.50 -11.97 -12.39
CA LEU A 11 22.52 -11.30 -11.53
C LEU A 11 21.40 -10.69 -12.38
N PHE A 12 20.22 -11.29 -12.34
CA PHE A 12 19.01 -10.67 -12.84
C PHE A 12 18.47 -9.69 -11.79
N VAL A 13 18.06 -8.50 -12.23
CA VAL A 13 17.54 -7.45 -11.34
C VAL A 13 16.17 -7.04 -11.84
N ASN A 14 15.13 -7.24 -11.05
CA ASN A 14 13.76 -6.89 -11.45
C ASN A 14 13.14 -5.79 -10.59
N TYR A 15 12.28 -4.97 -11.19
CA TYR A 15 11.61 -3.84 -10.55
C TYR A 15 10.45 -4.22 -9.61
N GLY A 16 9.93 -5.44 -9.68
CA GLY A 16 8.87 -5.99 -8.83
C GLY A 16 9.25 -7.34 -8.22
N ASP A 17 8.38 -7.90 -7.38
CA ASP A 17 8.59 -9.21 -6.73
C ASP A 17 8.27 -10.41 -7.64
N PHE A 18 8.27 -11.63 -7.10
CA PHE A 18 8.04 -12.88 -7.84
C PHE A 18 6.60 -13.09 -8.31
N THR A 19 5.69 -12.15 -8.03
CA THR A 19 4.34 -12.14 -8.59
C THR A 19 4.23 -11.31 -9.89
N SER A 20 5.28 -10.58 -10.27
CA SER A 20 5.26 -9.74 -11.47
C SER A 20 5.36 -10.56 -12.77
N ASN A 21 4.75 -10.05 -13.86
CA ASN A 21 4.81 -10.73 -15.16
C ASN A 21 6.24 -10.88 -15.68
N SER A 22 7.08 -9.84 -15.50
CA SER A 22 8.50 -9.88 -15.89
C SER A 22 9.28 -10.99 -15.18
N LEU A 23 8.90 -11.36 -13.94
CA LEU A 23 9.53 -12.48 -13.24
C LEU A 23 9.26 -13.83 -13.89
N ASN A 24 8.10 -14.02 -14.52
CA ASN A 24 7.85 -15.23 -15.30
C ASN A 24 8.85 -15.35 -16.48
N HIS A 25 9.16 -14.22 -17.13
CA HIS A 25 10.13 -14.20 -18.22
C HIS A 25 11.54 -14.47 -17.70
N ILE A 26 11.95 -13.76 -16.64
CA ILE A 26 13.28 -13.92 -16.02
C ILE A 26 13.48 -15.36 -15.53
N ALA A 27 12.47 -15.95 -14.88
CA ALA A 27 12.55 -17.31 -14.36
C ALA A 27 12.80 -18.33 -15.48
N GLY A 28 12.14 -18.20 -16.63
CA GLY A 28 12.37 -19.08 -17.78
C GLY A 28 13.81 -19.02 -18.30
N PHE A 29 14.38 -17.83 -18.42
CA PHE A 29 15.78 -17.65 -18.81
C PHE A 29 16.76 -18.14 -17.74
N ALA A 30 16.55 -17.75 -16.49
CA ALA A 30 17.41 -18.11 -15.37
C ALA A 30 17.46 -19.62 -15.14
N ASN A 31 16.32 -20.32 -15.21
CA ASN A 31 16.27 -21.77 -15.12
C ASN A 31 17.03 -22.45 -16.26
N THR A 32 16.85 -21.97 -17.50
CA THR A 32 17.54 -22.53 -18.67
C THR A 32 19.05 -22.28 -18.61
N LEU A 33 19.49 -21.11 -18.12
CA LEU A 33 20.90 -20.79 -17.90
C LEU A 33 21.52 -21.64 -16.78
N CYS A 34 20.79 -21.86 -15.68
CA CYS A 34 21.21 -22.76 -14.61
C CYS A 34 21.35 -24.20 -15.09
N ALA A 35 20.40 -24.69 -15.89
CA ALA A 35 20.49 -26.00 -16.53
C ALA A 35 21.69 -26.11 -17.48
N ALA A 36 22.11 -24.99 -18.10
CA ALA A 36 23.32 -24.92 -18.93
C ALA A 36 24.63 -24.76 -18.12
N GLY A 37 24.56 -24.74 -16.78
CA GLY A 37 25.74 -24.70 -15.90
C GLY A 37 26.17 -23.30 -15.43
N HIS A 38 25.38 -22.25 -15.70
CA HIS A 38 25.60 -20.91 -15.13
C HIS A 38 25.00 -20.78 -13.73
N ALA A 39 25.49 -19.83 -12.93
CA ALA A 39 24.90 -19.53 -11.63
C ALA A 39 24.06 -18.26 -11.73
N CYS A 40 22.75 -18.36 -11.47
CA CYS A 40 21.84 -17.22 -11.55
C CYS A 40 21.34 -16.82 -10.15
N VAL A 41 21.38 -15.53 -9.87
CA VAL A 41 20.68 -14.89 -8.75
C VAL A 41 19.62 -13.97 -9.35
N VAL A 42 18.41 -14.00 -8.82
CA VAL A 42 17.32 -13.09 -9.22
C VAL A 42 17.01 -12.19 -8.03
N ALA A 43 17.36 -10.91 -8.16
CA ALA A 43 17.16 -9.90 -7.13
C ALA A 43 15.88 -9.09 -7.39
N VAL A 44 15.03 -8.98 -6.36
CA VAL A 44 13.78 -8.22 -6.34
C VAL A 44 13.81 -7.14 -5.26
N PRO A 45 12.98 -6.07 -5.31
CA PRO A 45 13.09 -4.98 -4.33
C PRO A 45 12.77 -5.42 -2.91
N SER A 46 11.76 -6.28 -2.75
CA SER A 46 11.26 -6.80 -1.47
C SER A 46 10.52 -8.12 -1.68
N ARG A 47 10.06 -8.74 -0.58
CA ARG A 47 9.20 -9.94 -0.57
C ARG A 47 9.74 -11.15 -1.33
N ALA A 48 10.98 -11.55 -1.05
CA ALA A 48 11.60 -12.71 -1.72
C ALA A 48 10.85 -14.03 -1.48
N GLU A 49 10.07 -14.13 -0.40
CA GLU A 49 9.18 -15.25 -0.07
C GLU A 49 8.09 -15.50 -1.13
N THR A 50 7.76 -14.51 -1.96
CA THR A 50 6.82 -14.67 -3.09
C THR A 50 7.34 -15.61 -4.19
N ILE A 51 8.58 -16.10 -4.07
CA ILE A 51 9.17 -17.12 -4.97
C ILE A 51 8.30 -18.37 -5.11
N SER A 52 7.41 -18.67 -4.15
CA SER A 52 6.43 -19.76 -4.25
C SER A 52 5.49 -19.64 -5.46
N ALA A 53 5.37 -18.46 -6.07
CA ALA A 53 4.63 -18.25 -7.32
C ALA A 53 5.39 -18.76 -8.56
N ILE A 54 6.70 -18.98 -8.46
CA ILE A 54 7.54 -19.54 -9.52
C ILE A 54 7.65 -21.04 -9.30
N ARG A 55 7.32 -21.79 -10.35
CA ARG A 55 7.44 -23.25 -10.36
C ARG A 55 8.90 -23.66 -10.56
N ASP A 56 9.37 -24.61 -9.74
CA ASP A 56 10.66 -25.29 -9.87
C ASP A 56 11.86 -24.34 -10.14
N PRO A 57 12.09 -23.29 -9.32
CA PRO A 57 13.18 -22.35 -9.53
C PRO A 57 14.54 -23.02 -9.30
N LEU A 58 15.43 -22.94 -10.30
CA LEU A 58 16.82 -23.43 -10.23
C LEU A 58 17.82 -22.33 -9.83
N PHE A 59 17.38 -21.07 -9.83
CA PHE A 59 18.17 -19.90 -9.47
C PHE A 59 17.99 -19.54 -7.99
N ILE A 60 18.88 -18.67 -7.48
CA ILE A 60 18.84 -18.19 -6.09
C ILE A 60 17.97 -16.92 -6.01
N PRO A 61 16.85 -16.91 -5.26
CA PRO A 61 16.06 -15.69 -5.04
C PRO A 61 16.74 -14.80 -3.99
N ALA A 62 16.71 -13.48 -4.20
CA ALA A 62 17.25 -12.52 -3.25
C ALA A 62 16.44 -11.21 -3.24
N THR A 63 16.44 -10.49 -2.12
CA THR A 63 16.03 -9.08 -2.12
C THR A 63 17.20 -8.19 -2.52
N TYR A 64 16.92 -6.96 -2.94
CA TYR A 64 17.94 -5.94 -3.19
C TYR A 64 18.84 -5.75 -1.96
N ALA A 65 18.23 -5.66 -0.77
CA ALA A 65 18.97 -5.55 0.47
C ALA A 65 19.92 -6.74 0.70
N ALA A 66 19.45 -7.97 0.47
CA ALA A 66 20.28 -9.16 0.62
C ALA A 66 21.45 -9.19 -0.39
N ALA A 67 21.18 -8.85 -1.65
CA ALA A 67 22.20 -8.81 -2.70
C ALA A 67 23.25 -7.72 -2.48
N LEU A 68 22.86 -6.57 -1.91
CA LEU A 68 23.80 -5.51 -1.52
C LEU A 68 24.60 -5.86 -0.25
N ALA A 69 23.96 -6.51 0.74
CA ALA A 69 24.63 -6.93 1.96
C ALA A 69 25.68 -8.02 1.69
N LYS A 70 25.42 -8.90 0.72
CA LYS A 70 26.33 -9.97 0.32
C LYS A 70 26.40 -10.09 -1.21
N PRO A 71 27.27 -9.33 -1.90
CA PRO A 71 27.40 -9.43 -3.35
C PRO A 71 27.77 -10.84 -3.85
N GLY A 72 28.49 -11.63 -3.05
CA GLY A 72 28.85 -13.03 -3.30
C GLY A 72 27.76 -14.05 -2.91
N LEU A 73 26.51 -13.84 -3.31
CA LEU A 73 25.41 -14.78 -3.09
C LEU A 73 25.49 -16.05 -3.95
N PHE A 74 26.37 -16.06 -4.96
CA PHE A 74 26.56 -17.17 -5.87
C PHE A 74 27.22 -18.38 -5.17
N PRO A 75 27.06 -19.60 -5.69
CA PRO A 75 27.61 -20.82 -5.08
C PRO A 75 29.13 -20.79 -4.88
N ASP A 76 29.86 -20.07 -5.73
CA ASP A 76 31.31 -19.91 -5.66
C ASP A 76 31.75 -18.73 -4.77
N ALA A 77 30.81 -18.07 -4.09
CA ALA A 77 30.98 -16.88 -3.25
C ALA A 77 31.60 -15.66 -3.97
N ARG A 78 31.76 -15.70 -5.30
CA ARG A 78 32.19 -14.53 -6.09
C ARG A 78 30.97 -13.65 -6.40
N PRO A 79 31.14 -12.33 -6.59
CA PRO A 79 30.05 -11.48 -7.05
C PRO A 79 29.64 -11.81 -8.50
N ALA A 80 28.61 -11.10 -9.00
CA ALA A 80 28.17 -11.24 -10.37
C ALA A 80 29.28 -10.87 -11.37
N ASP A 81 29.47 -11.71 -12.39
CA ASP A 81 30.29 -11.39 -13.57
C ASP A 81 29.46 -10.52 -14.56
N LEU A 82 28.15 -10.72 -14.58
CA LEU A 82 27.18 -10.03 -15.45
C LEU A 82 25.90 -9.67 -14.68
N ILE A 83 25.39 -8.46 -14.91
CA ILE A 83 24.12 -7.97 -14.40
C ILE A 83 23.17 -7.81 -15.60
N HIS A 84 22.01 -8.44 -15.54
CA HIS A 84 20.92 -8.24 -16.50
C HIS A 84 19.77 -7.50 -15.81
N ALA A 85 19.71 -6.19 -16.02
CA ALA A 85 18.79 -5.27 -15.37
C ALA A 85 17.47 -5.15 -16.14
N TRP A 86 16.34 -5.49 -15.50
CA TRP A 86 15.03 -5.52 -16.13
C TRP A 86 14.30 -4.18 -15.98
N THR A 87 14.23 -3.46 -17.10
CA THR A 87 13.91 -2.04 -17.29
C THR A 87 14.96 -1.05 -16.75
N PRO A 88 15.16 0.12 -17.41
CA PRO A 88 16.05 1.18 -16.95
C PRO A 88 15.40 2.10 -15.89
N ARG A 89 14.33 1.65 -15.23
CA ARG A 89 13.56 2.42 -14.24
C ARG A 89 14.39 2.73 -12.99
N GLU A 90 14.02 3.78 -12.27
CA GLU A 90 14.88 4.35 -11.21
C GLU A 90 15.26 3.35 -10.12
N GLY A 91 14.34 2.49 -9.66
CA GLY A 91 14.63 1.48 -8.63
C GLY A 91 15.71 0.49 -9.07
N VAL A 92 15.60 -0.04 -10.29
CA VAL A 92 16.59 -0.96 -10.89
C VAL A 92 17.90 -0.23 -11.13
N ARG A 93 17.87 0.96 -11.73
CA ARG A 93 19.08 1.77 -11.97
C ARG A 93 19.83 2.05 -10.67
N LYS A 94 19.15 2.50 -9.62
CA LYS A 94 19.74 2.77 -8.30
C LYS A 94 20.39 1.53 -7.71
N PHE A 95 19.70 0.38 -7.78
CA PHE A 95 20.25 -0.89 -7.31
C PHE A 95 21.53 -1.29 -8.08
N VAL A 96 21.51 -1.25 -9.41
CA VAL A 96 22.67 -1.63 -10.23
C VAL A 96 23.89 -0.76 -9.88
N LEU A 97 23.69 0.53 -9.65
CA LEU A 97 24.77 1.44 -9.25
C LEU A 97 25.30 1.17 -7.85
N ALA A 98 24.41 0.92 -6.90
CA ALA A 98 24.81 0.52 -5.56
C ALA A 98 25.59 -0.80 -5.59
N TYR A 99 25.15 -1.78 -6.39
CA TYR A 99 25.82 -3.06 -6.52
C TYR A 99 27.21 -2.91 -7.16
N GLN A 100 27.33 -2.16 -8.28
CA GLN A 100 28.62 -1.92 -8.96
C GLN A 100 29.67 -1.24 -8.05
N ARG A 101 29.22 -0.37 -7.12
CA ARG A 101 30.09 0.29 -6.13
C ARG A 101 30.75 -0.68 -5.16
N LEU A 102 30.09 -1.80 -4.86
CA LEU A 102 30.58 -2.80 -3.92
C LEU A 102 31.60 -3.76 -4.53
N LEU A 103 31.67 -3.84 -5.87
CA LEU A 103 32.51 -4.81 -6.54
C LEU A 103 33.96 -4.33 -6.61
N ALA A 104 34.92 -5.23 -6.44
CA ALA A 104 36.33 -4.97 -6.70
C ALA A 104 36.66 -4.93 -8.21
N THR A 105 35.90 -5.66 -9.03
CA THR A 105 35.93 -5.60 -10.51
C THR A 105 34.49 -5.39 -11.00
N PRO A 106 34.19 -4.38 -11.84
CA PRO A 106 32.80 -4.11 -12.22
C PRO A 106 32.23 -5.26 -13.05
N ALA A 107 30.98 -5.61 -12.81
CA ALA A 107 30.26 -6.57 -13.63
C ALA A 107 29.88 -5.95 -14.98
N ARG A 108 29.67 -6.79 -16.00
CA ARG A 108 29.08 -6.32 -17.27
C ARG A 108 27.61 -5.97 -17.06
N VAL A 109 27.14 -4.86 -17.62
CA VAL A 109 25.74 -4.43 -17.46
C VAL A 109 24.99 -4.56 -18.77
N ILE A 110 23.95 -5.38 -18.75
CA ILE A 110 22.96 -5.49 -19.82
C ILE A 110 21.64 -4.96 -19.30
N ILE A 111 20.97 -4.10 -20.08
CA ILE A 111 19.66 -3.55 -19.73
C ILE A 111 18.59 -4.18 -20.63
N HIS A 112 17.48 -4.61 -20.06
CA HIS A 112 16.32 -5.11 -20.80
C HIS A 112 15.27 -4.01 -20.97
N LEU A 113 14.82 -3.79 -22.21
CA LEU A 113 13.68 -2.94 -22.55
C LEU A 113 12.44 -3.80 -22.77
N GLU A 114 11.44 -3.60 -21.90
CA GLU A 114 10.15 -4.29 -21.97
C GLU A 114 9.02 -3.38 -22.48
N ASP A 115 9.08 -2.08 -22.14
CA ASP A 115 8.06 -1.09 -22.47
C ASP A 115 8.68 0.17 -23.10
N ASN A 116 7.82 1.03 -23.66
CA ASN A 116 8.20 2.38 -24.04
C ASN A 116 8.31 3.28 -22.80
N GLU A 117 9.52 3.34 -22.25
CA GLU A 117 9.82 4.12 -21.03
C GLU A 117 9.45 5.61 -21.15
N ARG A 118 9.54 6.20 -22.35
CA ARG A 118 9.14 7.59 -22.59
C ARG A 118 7.61 7.74 -22.48
N TYR A 119 6.88 6.86 -23.15
CA TYR A 119 5.42 6.87 -23.10
C TYR A 119 4.89 6.63 -21.68
N LEU A 120 5.51 5.73 -20.91
CA LEU A 120 5.10 5.45 -19.54
C LEU A 120 5.12 6.69 -18.64
N ILE A 121 6.20 7.49 -18.71
CA ILE A 121 6.28 8.71 -17.91
C ILE A 121 5.40 9.83 -18.46
N GLU A 122 5.22 9.93 -19.79
CA GLU A 122 4.26 10.88 -20.39
C GLU A 122 2.83 10.59 -19.93
N ALA A 123 2.41 9.33 -20.02
CA ALA A 123 1.06 8.90 -19.65
C ALA A 123 0.81 9.06 -18.15
N TYR A 124 1.80 8.78 -17.31
CA TYR A 124 1.68 8.94 -15.86
C TYR A 124 1.60 10.42 -15.43
N THR A 125 2.43 11.29 -16.03
CA THR A 125 2.51 12.71 -15.65
C THR A 125 1.52 13.60 -16.38
N GLY A 126 0.97 13.15 -17.50
CA GLY A 126 0.16 13.97 -18.41
C GLY A 126 0.97 15.01 -19.20
N ASN A 127 2.31 14.99 -19.12
CA ASN A 127 3.17 15.99 -19.75
C ASN A 127 3.98 15.37 -20.92
N PRO A 128 4.15 16.06 -22.05
CA PRO A 128 5.00 15.60 -23.16
C PRO A 128 6.46 15.40 -22.75
N PHE A 129 7.12 14.38 -23.30
CA PHE A 129 8.48 13.98 -22.95
C PHE A 129 9.50 15.10 -23.20
N ALA A 130 9.28 15.92 -24.23
CA ALA A 130 10.12 17.08 -24.49
C ALA A 130 10.12 18.07 -23.32
N GLN A 131 8.96 18.30 -22.68
CA GLN A 131 8.84 19.15 -21.50
C GLN A 131 9.43 18.47 -20.26
N LEU A 132 9.16 17.18 -20.08
CA LEU A 132 9.74 16.38 -19.00
C LEU A 132 11.27 16.36 -19.02
N ARG A 133 11.87 16.40 -20.21
CA ARG A 133 13.33 16.39 -20.39
C ARG A 133 13.98 17.72 -20.00
N THR A 134 13.27 18.83 -20.16
CA THR A 134 13.73 20.18 -19.79
C THR A 134 13.20 20.63 -18.44
N ALA A 135 12.43 19.77 -17.77
CA ALA A 135 11.83 20.09 -16.49
C ALA A 135 12.91 20.35 -15.43
N SER A 136 12.59 21.23 -14.48
CA SER A 136 13.54 21.51 -13.41
C SER A 136 13.81 20.24 -12.60
N PRO A 137 14.96 20.13 -11.90
CA PRO A 137 15.18 19.04 -10.95
C PRO A 137 14.09 18.93 -9.89
N HIS A 138 13.40 20.03 -9.56
CA HIS A 138 12.27 20.04 -8.62
C HIS A 138 11.05 19.32 -9.20
N ASP A 139 10.64 19.69 -10.42
CA ASP A 139 9.48 19.08 -11.10
C ASP A 139 9.75 17.60 -11.39
N THR A 140 10.96 17.31 -11.85
CA THR A 140 11.40 15.94 -12.10
C THR A 140 11.37 15.10 -10.82
N ALA A 141 11.80 15.64 -9.68
CA ALA A 141 11.74 14.95 -8.39
C ALA A 141 10.30 14.71 -7.89
N ALA A 142 9.36 15.59 -8.23
CA ALA A 142 7.94 15.42 -7.86
C ALA A 142 7.26 14.27 -8.64
N TRP A 143 7.75 13.95 -9.83
CA TRP A 143 7.20 12.88 -10.67
C TRP A 143 7.86 11.51 -10.45
N LEU A 144 9.05 11.48 -9.86
CA LEU A 144 9.87 10.27 -9.78
C LEU A 144 9.49 9.36 -8.63
N VAL A 145 8.91 8.22 -8.99
CA VAL A 145 8.85 7.02 -8.14
C VAL A 145 9.78 5.94 -8.68
N ASP A 146 10.21 5.00 -7.83
CA ASP A 146 11.17 3.96 -8.22
C ASP A 146 10.70 3.06 -9.38
N GLY A 147 9.38 2.95 -9.56
CA GLY A 147 8.75 2.23 -10.66
C GLY A 147 8.67 2.99 -11.99
N LEU A 148 9.20 4.22 -12.09
CA LEU A 148 9.21 5.02 -13.32
C LEU A 148 10.64 5.34 -13.80
N PRO A 149 10.83 5.56 -15.11
CA PRO A 149 12.11 6.00 -15.66
C PRO A 149 12.29 7.50 -15.47
N HIS A 150 13.45 7.95 -15.01
CA HIS A 150 13.79 9.37 -15.02
C HIS A 150 13.99 9.87 -16.46
N PRO A 151 13.41 11.00 -16.91
CA PRO A 151 13.48 11.48 -18.30
C PRO A 151 14.88 11.48 -18.93
N LEU A 152 15.89 11.96 -18.20
CA LEU A 152 17.30 11.94 -18.62
C LEU A 152 18.08 10.69 -18.18
N ARG A 153 17.98 10.28 -16.90
CA ARG A 153 18.90 9.26 -16.36
C ARG A 153 18.71 7.87 -16.98
N HIS A 154 17.50 7.52 -17.44
CA HIS A 154 17.29 6.24 -18.12
C HIS A 154 18.01 6.20 -19.48
N GLU A 155 18.00 7.28 -20.26
CA GLU A 155 18.73 7.37 -21.53
C GLU A 155 20.25 7.30 -21.30
N HIS A 156 20.74 7.98 -20.26
CA HIS A 156 22.15 7.89 -19.89
C HIS A 156 22.53 6.48 -19.45
N PHE A 157 21.67 5.80 -18.71
CA PHE A 157 21.90 4.42 -18.27
C PHE A 157 21.98 3.46 -19.47
N LEU A 158 21.15 3.64 -20.49
CA LEU A 158 21.23 2.88 -21.74
C LEU A 158 22.51 3.14 -22.53
N ARG A 159 23.01 4.39 -22.57
CA ARG A 159 24.25 4.73 -23.31
C ARG A 159 25.48 4.03 -22.74
N VAL A 160 25.53 3.86 -21.43
CA VAL A 160 26.67 3.27 -20.71
C VAL A 160 26.58 1.74 -20.55
N ALA A 161 25.47 1.13 -20.97
CA ALA A 161 25.32 -0.31 -20.92
C ALA A 161 26.30 -1.01 -21.88
N ASP A 162 26.81 -2.17 -21.47
CA ASP A 162 27.65 -3.03 -22.31
C ASP A 162 26.82 -3.69 -23.42
N GLY A 163 25.51 -3.87 -23.18
CA GLY A 163 24.53 -4.32 -24.17
C GLY A 163 23.10 -4.02 -23.73
N VAL A 164 22.17 -4.08 -24.68
CA VAL A 164 20.73 -3.94 -24.41
C VAL A 164 20.01 -5.14 -25.01
N THR A 165 19.10 -5.74 -24.25
CA THR A 165 18.13 -6.68 -24.78
C THR A 165 16.78 -5.99 -24.89
N HIS A 166 15.94 -6.33 -25.85
CA HIS A 166 14.62 -5.74 -26.01
C HIS A 166 13.59 -6.81 -26.33
N ILE A 167 12.37 -6.69 -25.80
CA ILE A 167 11.35 -7.73 -25.92
C ILE A 167 10.74 -7.81 -27.34
N ILE A 168 10.75 -6.70 -28.08
CA ILE A 168 10.30 -6.58 -29.47
C ILE A 168 11.23 -5.67 -30.26
N ASP A 169 11.28 -5.84 -31.58
CA ASP A 169 12.19 -5.08 -32.45
C ASP A 169 11.93 -3.57 -32.46
N ARG A 170 10.68 -3.13 -32.28
CA ARG A 170 10.32 -1.70 -32.27
C ARG A 170 11.07 -0.92 -31.17
N LEU A 171 11.28 -1.53 -30.01
CA LEU A 171 12.00 -0.89 -28.90
C LEU A 171 13.48 -0.61 -29.21
N LYS A 172 14.03 -1.22 -30.27
CA LYS A 172 15.38 -0.91 -30.76
C LYS A 172 15.53 0.55 -31.18
N GLU A 173 14.45 1.21 -31.58
CA GLU A 173 14.41 2.64 -31.91
C GLU A 173 14.77 3.53 -30.70
N HIS A 174 14.59 3.04 -29.48
CA HIS A 174 14.94 3.75 -28.23
C HIS A 174 16.33 3.41 -27.71
N ILE A 175 17.05 2.50 -28.38
CA ILE A 175 18.41 2.13 -27.98
C ILE A 175 19.40 3.14 -28.57
N PRO A 176 20.28 3.75 -27.75
CA PRO A 176 21.26 4.70 -28.24
C PRO A 176 22.19 4.09 -29.30
N ALA A 177 22.58 4.90 -30.28
CA ALA A 177 23.45 4.47 -31.37
C ALA A 177 24.77 3.85 -30.85
N GLY A 178 25.17 2.74 -31.47
CA GLY A 178 26.38 2.00 -31.13
C GLY A 178 26.25 1.01 -29.97
N VAL A 179 25.18 1.08 -29.15
CA VAL A 179 24.94 0.10 -28.08
C VAL A 179 24.54 -1.25 -28.72
N PRO A 180 25.26 -2.35 -28.44
CA PRO A 180 24.88 -3.66 -28.96
C PRO A 180 23.49 -4.04 -28.47
N ALA A 181 22.63 -4.46 -29.38
CA ALA A 181 21.24 -4.79 -29.10
C ALA A 181 20.91 -6.22 -29.52
N GLN A 182 20.11 -6.93 -28.72
CA GLN A 182 19.62 -8.27 -29.02
C GLN A 182 18.12 -8.37 -28.73
N LEU A 183 17.35 -8.85 -29.70
CA LEU A 183 15.95 -9.23 -29.49
C LEU A 183 15.90 -10.41 -28.52
N LEU A 184 15.14 -10.26 -27.44
CA LEU A 184 14.94 -11.27 -26.41
C LEU A 184 13.43 -11.36 -26.10
N PRO A 185 12.66 -12.10 -26.91
CA PRO A 185 11.24 -12.27 -26.68
C PRO A 185 11.00 -13.21 -25.48
N PRO A 186 9.87 -13.08 -24.77
CA PRO A 186 9.64 -13.81 -23.54
C PRO A 186 9.55 -15.32 -23.81
N PRO A 187 10.06 -16.16 -22.89
CA PRO A 187 9.93 -17.61 -23.03
C PRO A 187 8.51 -18.05 -22.71
N VAL A 188 7.99 -19.01 -23.48
CA VAL A 188 6.77 -19.74 -23.16
C VAL A 188 7.13 -21.14 -22.68
N ASP A 189 6.50 -21.57 -21.59
CA ASP A 189 6.55 -22.96 -21.13
C ASP A 189 5.61 -23.79 -22.02
N PHE A 190 6.17 -24.35 -23.09
CA PHE A 190 5.37 -25.15 -24.02
C PHE A 190 4.87 -26.45 -23.42
N ASP A 191 5.42 -26.96 -22.31
CA ASP A 191 4.86 -28.13 -21.63
C ASP A 191 3.56 -27.78 -20.90
N LEU A 192 3.48 -26.57 -20.37
CA LEU A 192 2.30 -26.07 -19.67
C LEU A 192 1.18 -25.60 -20.63
N TYR A 193 1.54 -24.98 -21.75
CA TYR A 193 0.59 -24.38 -22.70
C TYR A 193 0.31 -25.23 -23.94
N GLN A 194 0.55 -26.55 -23.89
CA GLN A 194 0.25 -27.44 -25.02
C GLN A 194 -1.23 -27.36 -25.42
N PRO A 195 -1.53 -27.42 -26.74
CA PRO A 195 -2.90 -27.53 -27.21
C PRO A 195 -3.62 -28.70 -26.53
N SER A 196 -4.72 -28.38 -25.85
CA SER A 196 -5.51 -29.34 -25.08
C SER A 196 -7.00 -29.16 -25.36
N ALA A 197 -7.76 -30.26 -25.22
CA ALA A 197 -9.21 -30.23 -25.34
C ALA A 197 -9.83 -29.47 -24.16
N PRO A 198 -10.95 -28.74 -24.37
CA PRO A 198 -11.66 -28.07 -23.28
C PRO A 198 -12.16 -29.09 -22.25
N ASP A 199 -11.93 -28.80 -20.97
CA ASP A 199 -12.39 -29.63 -19.86
C ASP A 199 -13.90 -29.41 -19.63
N SER A 200 -14.69 -30.45 -19.87
CA SER A 200 -16.15 -30.39 -19.73
C SER A 200 -16.60 -30.25 -18.28
N ALA A 201 -15.86 -30.81 -17.32
CA ALA A 201 -16.19 -30.68 -15.90
C ALA A 201 -15.95 -29.25 -15.42
N LEU A 202 -14.82 -28.66 -15.80
CA LEU A 202 -14.51 -27.26 -15.51
C LEU A 202 -15.54 -26.30 -16.15
N ARG A 203 -15.99 -26.62 -17.37
CA ARG A 203 -17.05 -25.84 -18.03
C ARG A 203 -18.35 -25.84 -17.21
N THR A 204 -18.76 -27.00 -16.69
CA THR A 204 -19.92 -27.13 -15.82
C THR A 204 -19.73 -26.44 -14.47
N GLU A 205 -18.55 -26.57 -13.85
CA GLU A 205 -18.19 -25.91 -12.59
C GLU A 205 -18.31 -24.39 -12.68
N LEU A 206 -17.89 -23.81 -13.81
CA LEU A 206 -17.96 -22.37 -14.07
C LEU A 206 -19.36 -21.89 -14.52
N GLY A 207 -20.36 -22.78 -14.56
CA GLY A 207 -21.74 -22.43 -14.93
C GLY A 207 -21.93 -22.08 -16.42
N LEU A 208 -21.02 -22.51 -17.30
CA LEU A 208 -21.06 -22.21 -18.73
C LEU A 208 -22.01 -23.16 -19.46
N ARG A 209 -23.00 -22.63 -20.18
CA ARG A 209 -23.99 -23.46 -20.88
C ARG A 209 -23.40 -24.08 -22.16
N PRO A 210 -23.83 -25.27 -22.62
CA PRO A 210 -23.25 -25.93 -23.79
C PRO A 210 -23.25 -25.09 -25.07
N GLU A 211 -24.26 -24.24 -25.27
CA GLU A 211 -24.42 -23.37 -26.43
C GLU A 211 -23.59 -22.07 -26.38
N GLU A 212 -23.04 -21.71 -25.22
CA GLU A 212 -22.29 -20.46 -25.06
C GLU A 212 -20.91 -20.52 -25.71
N LYS A 213 -20.55 -19.48 -26.45
CA LYS A 213 -19.18 -19.26 -26.90
C LYS A 213 -18.36 -18.63 -25.79
N VAL A 214 -17.11 -19.04 -25.66
CA VAL A 214 -16.23 -18.60 -24.57
C VAL A 214 -15.08 -17.77 -25.14
N LEU A 215 -14.95 -16.55 -24.65
CA LEU A 215 -13.76 -15.73 -24.77
C LEU A 215 -13.02 -15.76 -23.44
N VAL A 216 -11.69 -15.72 -23.49
CA VAL A 216 -10.87 -15.67 -22.27
C VAL A 216 -9.89 -14.49 -22.38
N PHE A 217 -9.84 -13.68 -21.33
CA PHE A 217 -8.87 -12.61 -21.19
C PHE A 217 -8.17 -12.70 -19.84
N THR A 218 -6.84 -12.86 -19.88
CA THR A 218 -6.00 -12.95 -18.67
C THR A 218 -5.23 -11.65 -18.46
N GLY A 219 -5.48 -10.97 -17.34
CA GLY A 219 -4.70 -9.80 -16.92
C GLY A 219 -5.51 -8.70 -16.22
N SER A 220 -4.81 -7.95 -15.37
CA SER A 220 -5.38 -6.79 -14.69
C SER A 220 -5.68 -5.64 -15.66
N ASN A 221 -6.67 -4.83 -15.31
CA ASN A 221 -6.84 -3.53 -15.94
C ASN A 221 -5.93 -2.50 -15.24
N THR A 222 -5.51 -1.52 -16.01
CA THR A 222 -4.67 -0.40 -15.60
C THR A 222 -5.12 0.80 -16.41
N PHE A 223 -4.81 2.01 -15.96
CA PHE A 223 -5.15 3.23 -16.70
C PHE A 223 -4.75 3.20 -18.19
N ALA A 224 -3.70 2.45 -18.54
CA ALA A 224 -3.18 2.37 -19.90
C ALA A 224 -3.97 1.43 -20.84
N ASN A 225 -4.62 0.37 -20.33
CA ASN A 225 -5.34 -0.61 -21.15
C ASN A 225 -6.87 -0.66 -20.90
N GLU A 226 -7.38 0.12 -19.94
CA GLU A 226 -8.81 0.26 -19.66
C GLU A 226 -9.66 0.60 -20.90
N PRO A 227 -9.25 1.54 -21.79
CA PRO A 227 -10.03 1.86 -22.99
C PRO A 227 -10.24 0.64 -23.90
N GLU A 228 -9.20 -0.15 -24.12
CA GLU A 228 -9.26 -1.32 -25.02
C GLU A 228 -10.06 -2.48 -24.39
N LEU A 229 -9.94 -2.66 -23.08
CA LEU A 229 -10.70 -3.67 -22.37
C LEU A 229 -12.21 -3.36 -22.39
N ARG A 230 -12.58 -2.08 -22.34
CA ARG A 230 -13.97 -1.64 -22.51
C ARG A 230 -14.54 -2.11 -23.85
N GLU A 231 -13.78 -1.96 -24.94
CA GLU A 231 -14.25 -2.38 -26.26
C GLU A 231 -14.50 -3.90 -26.33
N LEU A 232 -13.69 -4.71 -25.64
CA LEU A 232 -13.92 -6.15 -25.53
C LEU A 232 -15.21 -6.48 -24.76
N TYR A 233 -15.48 -5.79 -23.65
CA TYR A 233 -16.71 -5.98 -22.88
C TYR A 233 -17.95 -5.61 -23.70
N LEU A 234 -17.88 -4.48 -24.42
CA LEU A 234 -18.95 -4.05 -25.34
C LEU A 234 -19.14 -5.05 -26.49
N ALA A 235 -18.07 -5.61 -27.05
CA ALA A 235 -18.17 -6.62 -28.09
C ALA A 235 -18.91 -7.88 -27.61
N VAL A 236 -18.66 -8.31 -26.37
CA VAL A 236 -19.34 -9.46 -25.76
C VAL A 236 -20.84 -9.17 -25.55
N ALA A 237 -21.18 -7.96 -25.10
CA ALA A 237 -22.58 -7.54 -24.99
C ALA A 237 -23.28 -7.52 -26.36
N LEU A 238 -22.61 -6.99 -27.40
CA LEU A 238 -23.12 -6.96 -28.77
C LEU A 238 -23.34 -8.37 -29.35
N LEU A 239 -22.43 -9.32 -29.09
CA LEU A 239 -22.59 -10.71 -29.50
C LEU A 239 -23.88 -11.32 -28.92
N ASN A 240 -24.11 -11.12 -27.62
CA ASN A 240 -25.32 -11.61 -26.96
C ASN A 240 -26.59 -10.91 -27.47
N GLN A 241 -26.55 -9.60 -27.69
CA GLN A 241 -27.66 -8.84 -28.28
C GLN A 241 -28.03 -9.34 -29.68
N ARG A 242 -27.04 -9.80 -30.46
CA ARG A 242 -27.24 -10.37 -31.80
C ARG A 242 -27.63 -11.86 -31.79
N GLY A 243 -27.92 -12.44 -30.63
CA GLY A 243 -28.34 -13.84 -30.50
C GLY A 243 -27.21 -14.85 -30.63
N THR A 244 -25.95 -14.44 -30.37
CA THR A 244 -24.81 -15.36 -30.22
C THR A 244 -24.44 -15.45 -28.73
N PRO A 245 -24.97 -16.44 -27.98
CA PRO A 245 -24.71 -16.56 -26.54
C PRO A 245 -23.20 -16.63 -26.29
N THR A 246 -22.65 -15.66 -25.57
CA THR A 246 -21.20 -15.54 -25.39
C THR A 246 -20.86 -15.16 -23.95
N ARG A 247 -19.88 -15.83 -23.35
CA ARG A 247 -19.33 -15.52 -22.03
C ARG A 247 -17.88 -15.08 -22.16
N LEU A 248 -17.51 -14.02 -21.45
CA LEU A 248 -16.11 -13.65 -21.24
C LEU A 248 -15.65 -14.18 -19.88
N ILE A 249 -14.66 -15.07 -19.87
CA ILE A 249 -13.92 -15.44 -18.65
C ILE A 249 -12.77 -14.45 -18.49
N ARG A 250 -12.70 -13.82 -17.32
CA ARG A 250 -11.75 -12.76 -17.02
C ARG A 250 -10.95 -13.12 -15.77
N THR A 251 -9.63 -12.96 -15.84
CA THR A 251 -8.73 -13.08 -14.67
C THR A 251 -7.88 -11.82 -14.50
N GLY A 252 -7.37 -11.57 -13.30
CA GLY A 252 -6.64 -10.36 -12.89
C GLY A 252 -7.42 -9.49 -11.92
N PHE A 253 -6.99 -8.25 -11.68
CA PHE A 253 -7.73 -7.28 -10.85
C PHE A 253 -8.40 -6.20 -11.70
N ASN A 254 -9.62 -5.83 -11.35
CA ASN A 254 -10.36 -4.75 -11.98
C ASN A 254 -10.36 -3.52 -11.06
N SER A 255 -10.07 -2.34 -11.61
CA SER A 255 -10.26 -1.06 -10.93
C SER A 255 -11.76 -0.82 -10.71
N PRO A 256 -12.18 -0.37 -9.51
CA PRO A 256 -13.59 -0.07 -9.24
C PRO A 256 -14.18 0.97 -10.22
N THR A 257 -13.36 1.94 -10.64
CA THR A 257 -13.73 2.98 -11.60
C THR A 257 -14.04 2.43 -12.99
N PHE A 258 -13.26 1.45 -13.48
CA PHE A 258 -13.52 0.81 -14.77
C PHE A 258 -14.87 0.10 -14.78
N LEU A 259 -15.15 -0.72 -13.77
CA LEU A 259 -16.41 -1.46 -13.69
C LEU A 259 -17.62 -0.52 -13.59
N ALA A 260 -17.51 0.55 -12.80
CA ALA A 260 -18.54 1.57 -12.69
C ALA A 260 -18.80 2.31 -14.01
N SER A 261 -17.78 2.43 -14.86
CA SER A 261 -17.85 3.20 -16.10
C SER A 261 -18.49 2.46 -17.28
N LEU A 262 -18.78 1.16 -17.20
CA LEU A 262 -19.24 0.37 -18.35
C LEU A 262 -20.64 0.76 -18.85
N ALA A 263 -21.43 1.54 -18.11
CA ALA A 263 -22.75 2.07 -18.50
C ALA A 263 -23.82 1.02 -18.90
N PHE A 264 -23.53 -0.28 -18.80
CA PHE A 264 -24.47 -1.39 -18.96
C PHE A 264 -24.14 -2.52 -17.96
N ASP A 265 -25.12 -3.40 -17.70
CA ASP A 265 -24.89 -4.55 -16.82
C ASP A 265 -24.03 -5.62 -17.52
N TYR A 266 -22.77 -5.71 -17.10
CA TYR A 266 -21.81 -6.68 -17.62
C TYR A 266 -21.82 -8.00 -16.84
N LYS A 267 -22.38 -8.06 -15.62
CA LYS A 267 -22.32 -9.25 -14.75
C LYS A 267 -23.00 -10.45 -15.41
N ALA A 268 -24.01 -10.18 -16.22
CA ALA A 268 -24.73 -11.19 -16.99
C ALA A 268 -23.92 -11.84 -18.12
N PHE A 269 -22.74 -11.31 -18.49
CA PHE A 269 -21.94 -11.79 -19.64
C PHE A 269 -20.46 -12.02 -19.32
N VAL A 270 -20.01 -11.68 -18.11
CA VAL A 270 -18.60 -11.76 -17.71
C VAL A 270 -18.48 -12.59 -16.43
N LEU A 271 -17.64 -13.61 -16.48
CA LEU A 271 -17.22 -14.38 -15.32
C LEU A 271 -15.84 -13.87 -14.88
N ASP A 272 -15.83 -12.99 -13.88
CA ASP A 272 -14.59 -12.45 -13.31
C ASP A 272 -14.10 -13.34 -12.17
N LEU A 273 -13.00 -14.05 -12.40
CA LEU A 273 -12.40 -14.98 -11.44
C LEU A 273 -11.34 -14.31 -10.55
N GLY A 274 -11.08 -13.01 -10.73
CA GLY A 274 -10.03 -12.33 -9.97
C GLY A 274 -8.64 -12.90 -10.26
N PHE A 275 -7.77 -12.91 -9.25
CA PHE A 275 -6.44 -13.49 -9.36
C PHE A 275 -6.52 -15.02 -9.52
N VAL A 276 -5.86 -15.53 -10.55
CA VAL A 276 -5.74 -16.97 -10.83
C VAL A 276 -4.26 -17.33 -10.96
N GLU A 277 -3.83 -18.37 -10.25
CA GLU A 277 -2.48 -18.89 -10.32
C GLU A 277 -2.11 -19.32 -11.75
N LYS A 278 -0.87 -19.03 -12.17
CA LYS A 278 -0.40 -19.28 -13.53
C LYS A 278 -0.55 -20.74 -13.97
N SER A 279 -0.34 -21.69 -13.05
CA SER A 279 -0.50 -23.13 -13.29
C SER A 279 -1.93 -23.54 -13.69
N LYS A 280 -2.94 -22.73 -13.37
CA LYS A 280 -4.36 -22.99 -13.68
C LYS A 280 -4.81 -22.33 -14.99
N LEU A 281 -4.05 -21.35 -15.50
CA LEU A 281 -4.41 -20.60 -16.71
C LEU A 281 -4.56 -21.47 -17.97
N PRO A 282 -3.72 -22.49 -18.25
CA PRO A 282 -3.86 -23.30 -19.46
C PRO A 282 -5.22 -23.98 -19.58
N LYS A 283 -5.75 -24.50 -18.46
CA LYS A 283 -7.09 -25.12 -18.44
C LYS A 283 -8.19 -24.13 -18.79
N LEU A 284 -8.09 -22.89 -18.30
CA LEU A 284 -9.05 -21.83 -18.64
C LEU A 284 -8.92 -21.43 -20.11
N LEU A 285 -7.70 -21.22 -20.62
CA LEU A 285 -7.46 -20.88 -22.03
C LEU A 285 -7.93 -21.98 -22.98
N ALA A 286 -7.86 -23.26 -22.56
CA ALA A 286 -8.38 -24.39 -23.33
C ALA A 286 -9.90 -24.32 -23.53
N LEU A 287 -10.64 -23.64 -22.64
CA LEU A 287 -12.09 -23.41 -22.79
C LEU A 287 -12.42 -22.39 -23.88
N ALA A 288 -11.49 -21.51 -24.26
CA ALA A 288 -11.74 -20.46 -25.24
C ALA A 288 -12.14 -21.04 -26.61
N ASP A 289 -13.20 -20.51 -27.21
CA ASP A 289 -13.49 -20.67 -28.64
C ASP A 289 -12.58 -19.75 -29.45
N VAL A 290 -12.38 -18.51 -28.97
CA VAL A 290 -11.51 -17.49 -29.55
C VAL A 290 -10.82 -16.71 -28.44
N LEU A 291 -9.54 -16.39 -28.62
CA LEU A 291 -8.78 -15.52 -27.74
C LEU A 291 -8.65 -14.13 -28.35
N VAL A 292 -8.90 -13.08 -27.56
CA VAL A 292 -8.89 -11.69 -28.04
C VAL A 292 -7.91 -10.86 -27.24
N GLN A 293 -6.92 -10.31 -27.95
CA GLN A 293 -6.16 -9.15 -27.50
C GLN A 293 -6.81 -7.91 -28.12
N PRO A 294 -7.64 -7.15 -27.38
CA PRO A 294 -8.21 -5.91 -27.88
C PRO A 294 -7.14 -4.84 -28.03
N GLY A 295 -7.49 -3.77 -28.74
CA GLY A 295 -6.63 -2.62 -29.00
C GLY A 295 -6.54 -2.28 -30.48
N HIS A 296 -5.75 -1.26 -30.79
CA HIS A 296 -5.52 -0.77 -32.14
C HIS A 296 -4.06 -0.31 -32.33
N ALA A 297 -3.67 -0.04 -33.56
CA ALA A 297 -2.35 0.55 -33.85
C ALA A 297 -2.20 1.93 -33.20
N GLY A 298 -1.06 2.18 -32.55
CA GLY A 298 -0.82 3.42 -31.83
C GLY A 298 0.38 3.34 -30.88
N PRO A 299 0.82 4.49 -30.32
CA PRO A 299 2.05 4.60 -29.54
C PRO A 299 2.15 3.64 -28.34
N PHE A 300 1.02 3.22 -27.80
CA PHE A 300 0.96 2.23 -26.73
C PHE A 300 1.21 0.80 -27.24
N ASN A 301 0.39 0.30 -28.17
CA ASN A 301 0.49 -1.07 -28.67
C ASN A 301 1.69 -1.30 -29.60
N ASP A 302 2.14 -0.27 -30.31
CA ASP A 302 3.26 -0.37 -31.25
C ASP A 302 4.58 -0.75 -30.57
N TYR A 303 4.73 -0.40 -29.28
CA TYR A 303 5.98 -0.55 -28.51
C TYR A 303 5.85 -1.50 -27.31
N ARG A 304 4.79 -2.28 -27.23
CA ARG A 304 4.55 -3.21 -26.14
C ARG A 304 4.31 -4.62 -26.68
N LEU A 305 4.76 -5.64 -25.94
CA LEU A 305 4.31 -7.01 -26.13
C LEU A 305 3.39 -7.39 -24.97
N PRO A 306 2.08 -7.58 -25.19
CA PRO A 306 1.20 -8.08 -24.14
C PRO A 306 1.69 -9.46 -23.66
N SER A 307 2.01 -9.59 -22.37
CA SER A 307 2.62 -10.80 -21.80
C SER A 307 1.79 -12.08 -22.00
N LYS A 308 0.46 -11.94 -22.14
CA LYS A 308 -0.46 -13.05 -22.42
C LYS A 308 -0.42 -13.54 -23.86
N LEU A 309 0.00 -12.69 -24.81
CA LEU A 309 -0.12 -12.99 -26.24
C LEU A 309 0.75 -14.19 -26.67
N PRO A 310 2.01 -14.34 -26.21
CA PRO A 310 2.78 -15.56 -26.44
C PRO A 310 2.06 -16.83 -25.94
N GLU A 311 1.41 -16.74 -24.77
CA GLU A 311 0.65 -17.85 -24.17
C GLU A 311 -0.62 -18.16 -24.98
N PHE A 312 -1.33 -17.14 -25.45
CA PHE A 312 -2.51 -17.28 -26.31
C PHE A 312 -2.18 -17.99 -27.62
N LEU A 313 -1.06 -17.64 -28.23
CA LEU A 313 -0.61 -18.26 -29.48
C LEU A 313 -0.22 -19.72 -29.25
N ALA A 314 0.42 -20.02 -28.11
CA ALA A 314 0.84 -21.38 -27.76
C ALA A 314 -0.31 -22.36 -27.55
N THR A 315 -1.49 -21.91 -27.09
CA THR A 315 -2.62 -22.80 -26.77
C THR A 315 -3.27 -23.46 -27.99
N GLY A 316 -2.88 -23.09 -29.22
CA GLY A 316 -3.47 -23.61 -30.44
C GLY A 316 -4.91 -23.15 -30.69
N LYS A 317 -5.32 -22.02 -30.09
CA LYS A 317 -6.63 -21.40 -30.28
C LYS A 317 -6.53 -20.28 -31.31
N PRO A 318 -7.60 -19.95 -32.06
CA PRO A 318 -7.59 -18.79 -32.93
C PRO A 318 -7.46 -17.51 -32.10
N VAL A 319 -6.49 -16.66 -32.48
CA VAL A 319 -6.21 -15.40 -31.81
C VAL A 319 -6.63 -14.22 -32.69
N ILE A 320 -7.32 -13.26 -32.08
CA ILE A 320 -7.63 -11.95 -32.64
C ILE A 320 -6.74 -10.92 -31.94
N LEU A 321 -6.05 -10.07 -32.70
CA LEU A 321 -5.16 -9.04 -32.14
C LEU A 321 -5.04 -7.82 -33.08
N PRO A 322 -4.63 -6.63 -32.58
CA PRO A 322 -4.28 -5.52 -33.47
C PRO A 322 -3.03 -5.81 -34.32
N PRO A 323 -2.88 -5.20 -35.51
CA PRO A 323 -1.72 -5.34 -36.40
C PRO A 323 -0.52 -4.52 -35.89
N THR A 324 -0.09 -4.76 -34.67
CA THR A 324 1.02 -4.08 -33.99
C THR A 324 2.08 -5.06 -33.54
N ASN A 325 3.27 -4.57 -33.17
CA ASN A 325 4.33 -5.35 -32.52
C ASN A 325 4.61 -6.72 -33.19
N LEU A 326 4.25 -7.82 -32.53
CA LEU A 326 4.38 -9.20 -32.97
C LEU A 326 3.60 -9.50 -34.26
N ALA A 327 2.43 -8.87 -34.44
CA ALA A 327 1.62 -9.05 -35.63
C ALA A 327 2.34 -8.62 -36.92
N LEU A 328 3.34 -7.75 -36.82
CA LEU A 328 4.19 -7.35 -37.95
C LEU A 328 5.02 -8.52 -38.52
N LEU A 329 5.20 -9.59 -37.73
CA LEU A 329 5.86 -10.82 -38.14
C LEU A 329 4.87 -11.90 -38.60
N MET A 330 3.57 -11.63 -38.52
CA MET A 330 2.48 -12.57 -38.78
C MET A 330 1.74 -12.23 -40.09
N GLN A 331 1.01 -13.19 -40.63
CA GLN A 331 0.13 -13.01 -41.78
C GLN A 331 -1.35 -13.01 -41.34
N ASP A 332 -2.06 -11.92 -41.64
CA ASP A 332 -3.50 -11.80 -41.37
C ASP A 332 -4.31 -12.89 -42.09
N GLY A 333 -5.26 -13.49 -41.37
CA GLY A 333 -6.09 -14.59 -41.84
C GLY A 333 -5.37 -15.94 -41.92
N ARG A 334 -4.06 -16.01 -41.63
CA ARG A 334 -3.27 -17.24 -41.60
C ARG A 334 -2.77 -17.58 -40.21
N ASP A 335 -2.02 -16.69 -39.59
CA ASP A 335 -1.40 -16.92 -38.28
C ASP A 335 -2.29 -16.39 -37.15
N ALA A 336 -3.07 -15.36 -37.43
CA ALA A 336 -4.10 -14.78 -36.57
C ALA A 336 -5.04 -13.90 -37.40
N VAL A 337 -6.05 -13.30 -36.78
CA VAL A 337 -6.92 -12.31 -37.42
C VAL A 337 -6.65 -10.92 -36.84
N PHE A 338 -6.45 -9.93 -37.72
CA PHE A 338 -6.09 -8.58 -37.30
C PHE A 338 -7.30 -7.66 -37.10
N LEU A 339 -7.28 -6.87 -36.02
CA LEU A 339 -8.23 -5.80 -35.73
C LEU A 339 -7.75 -4.48 -36.33
N LYS A 340 -8.44 -3.92 -37.31
CA LYS A 340 -8.05 -2.67 -37.97
C LYS A 340 -8.32 -1.46 -37.09
N THR A 341 -9.45 -1.45 -36.37
CA THR A 341 -9.87 -0.34 -35.51
C THR A 341 -9.98 -0.73 -34.05
N GLY A 342 -10.19 -2.02 -33.75
CA GLY A 342 -10.39 -2.49 -32.38
C GLY A 342 -11.77 -2.13 -31.82
N ALA A 343 -12.69 -1.65 -32.66
CA ALA A 343 -14.03 -1.28 -32.25
C ALA A 343 -14.87 -2.52 -31.84
N PRO A 344 -15.86 -2.37 -30.94
CA PRO A 344 -16.69 -3.48 -30.47
C PRO A 344 -17.36 -4.25 -31.59
N GLU A 345 -17.85 -3.54 -32.62
CA GLU A 345 -18.50 -4.15 -33.77
C GLU A 345 -17.53 -4.97 -34.60
N GLU A 346 -16.29 -4.52 -34.78
CA GLU A 346 -15.26 -5.26 -35.50
C GLU A 346 -14.88 -6.54 -34.74
N ILE A 347 -14.67 -6.45 -33.43
CA ILE A 347 -14.37 -7.59 -32.56
C ILE A 347 -15.52 -8.60 -32.63
N ALA A 348 -16.77 -8.15 -32.46
CA ALA A 348 -17.95 -9.00 -32.49
C ALA A 348 -18.14 -9.68 -33.86
N ASN A 349 -18.05 -8.92 -34.96
CA ASN A 349 -18.15 -9.46 -36.33
C ASN A 349 -17.09 -10.53 -36.60
N THR A 350 -15.86 -10.27 -36.13
CA THR A 350 -14.75 -11.20 -36.29
C THR A 350 -14.98 -12.49 -35.50
N CYS A 351 -15.45 -12.38 -34.25
CA CYS A 351 -15.82 -13.54 -33.44
C CYS A 351 -16.93 -14.36 -34.11
N GLN A 352 -18.02 -13.73 -34.59
CA GLN A 352 -19.11 -14.45 -35.26
C GLN A 352 -18.62 -15.20 -36.51
N ARG A 353 -17.75 -14.57 -37.31
CA ARG A 353 -17.14 -15.21 -38.48
C ARG A 353 -16.33 -16.45 -38.10
N LEU A 354 -15.53 -16.36 -37.04
CA LEU A 354 -14.74 -17.49 -36.55
C LEU A 354 -15.64 -18.60 -35.98
N PHE A 355 -16.65 -18.25 -35.18
CA PHE A 355 -17.59 -19.23 -34.64
C PHE A 355 -18.34 -20.03 -35.73
N ALA A 356 -18.55 -19.43 -36.90
CA ALA A 356 -19.19 -20.07 -38.05
C ALA A 356 -18.24 -20.94 -38.89
N ASP A 357 -16.91 -20.79 -38.75
CA ASP A 357 -15.92 -21.49 -39.57
C ASP A 357 -14.90 -22.26 -38.72
N VAL A 358 -15.31 -23.46 -38.30
CA VAL A 358 -14.49 -24.37 -37.50
C VAL A 358 -13.17 -24.74 -38.18
N LYS A 359 -13.16 -24.89 -39.52
CA LYS A 359 -11.94 -25.26 -40.27
C LYS A 359 -10.92 -24.13 -40.22
N LEU A 360 -11.39 -22.89 -40.38
CA LEU A 360 -10.55 -21.71 -40.24
C LEU A 360 -10.00 -21.59 -38.81
N CYS A 361 -10.83 -21.80 -37.77
CA CYS A 361 -10.37 -21.78 -36.38
C CYS A 361 -9.24 -22.78 -36.09
N VAL A 362 -9.38 -24.02 -36.58
CA VAL A 362 -8.34 -25.05 -36.43
C VAL A 362 -7.06 -24.64 -37.16
N THR A 363 -7.17 -24.14 -38.39
CA THR A 363 -6.02 -23.72 -39.19
C THR A 363 -5.29 -22.53 -38.55
N LEU A 364 -6.02 -21.52 -38.11
CA LEU A 364 -5.48 -20.36 -37.40
C LEU A 364 -4.77 -20.78 -36.10
N GLY A 365 -5.41 -21.65 -35.30
CA GLY A 365 -4.82 -22.15 -34.06
C GLY A 365 -3.52 -22.92 -34.27
N GLN A 366 -3.46 -23.80 -35.28
CA GLN A 366 -2.26 -24.55 -35.62
C GLN A 366 -1.11 -23.61 -36.06
N ASN A 367 -1.42 -22.63 -36.90
CA ASN A 367 -0.42 -21.65 -37.35
C ASN A 367 0.05 -20.74 -36.21
N ALA A 368 -0.86 -20.30 -35.33
CA ALA A 368 -0.53 -19.54 -34.13
C ALA A 368 0.43 -20.31 -33.20
N ALA A 369 0.16 -21.60 -32.94
CA ALA A 369 1.04 -22.44 -32.12
C ALA A 369 2.40 -22.66 -32.78
N ALA A 370 2.44 -22.92 -34.09
CA ALA A 370 3.68 -23.07 -34.84
C ALA A 370 4.51 -21.77 -34.85
N PHE A 371 3.84 -20.62 -34.94
CA PHE A 371 4.47 -19.31 -34.80
C PHE A 371 5.04 -19.13 -33.38
N ALA A 372 4.27 -19.46 -32.34
CA ALA A 372 4.73 -19.38 -30.96
C ALA A 372 6.00 -20.21 -30.73
N HIS A 373 6.00 -21.48 -31.15
CA HIS A 373 7.17 -22.36 -31.03
C HIS A 373 8.42 -21.81 -31.73
N ARG A 374 8.25 -21.11 -32.85
CA ARG A 374 9.38 -20.52 -33.57
C ARG A 374 9.99 -19.32 -32.85
N HIS A 375 9.16 -18.53 -32.15
CA HIS A 375 9.55 -17.22 -31.64
C HIS A 375 9.71 -17.15 -30.11
N PHE A 376 9.07 -18.03 -29.35
CA PHE A 376 9.04 -17.98 -27.87
C PHE A 376 9.65 -19.22 -27.19
N ASP A 377 10.39 -20.04 -27.93
CA ASP A 377 11.11 -21.20 -27.38
C ASP A 377 12.20 -20.78 -26.39
N ALA A 378 12.05 -21.22 -25.14
CA ALA A 378 12.93 -20.84 -24.05
C ALA A 378 14.37 -21.27 -24.31
N ALA A 379 14.60 -22.46 -24.85
CA ALA A 379 15.94 -22.99 -25.10
C ALA A 379 16.64 -22.22 -26.23
N ALA A 380 15.96 -21.98 -27.35
CA ALA A 380 16.47 -21.22 -28.47
C ALA A 380 16.77 -19.76 -28.09
N ASN A 381 15.84 -19.11 -27.39
CA ASN A 381 16.00 -17.72 -26.96
C ASN A 381 17.10 -17.57 -25.90
N THR A 382 17.19 -18.51 -24.95
CA THR A 382 18.29 -18.52 -23.97
C THR A 382 19.64 -18.79 -24.62
N LYS A 383 19.70 -19.66 -25.64
CA LYS A 383 20.94 -19.88 -26.40
C LYS A 383 21.40 -18.61 -27.10
N SER A 384 20.49 -17.85 -27.70
CA SER A 384 20.77 -16.53 -28.28
C SER A 384 21.26 -15.54 -27.21
N LEU A 385 20.60 -15.52 -26.05
CA LEU A 385 20.98 -14.68 -24.91
C LEU A 385 22.40 -15.01 -24.39
N ALA A 386 22.71 -16.29 -24.22
CA ALA A 386 24.04 -16.75 -23.77
C ALA A 386 25.13 -16.38 -24.79
N ALA A 387 24.85 -16.50 -26.09
CA ALA A 387 25.75 -16.04 -27.14
C ALA A 387 25.97 -14.52 -27.08
N PHE A 388 24.91 -13.74 -26.80
CA PHE A 388 24.99 -12.30 -26.61
C PHE A 388 25.80 -11.92 -25.37
N TYR A 389 25.65 -12.64 -24.25
CA TYR A 389 26.49 -12.47 -23.06
C TYR A 389 27.96 -12.72 -23.36
N ALA A 390 28.28 -13.83 -24.04
CA ALA A 390 29.65 -14.16 -24.42
C ALA A 390 30.27 -13.09 -25.35
N ALA A 391 29.51 -12.64 -26.35
CA ALA A 391 29.93 -11.58 -27.26
C ALA A 391 30.15 -10.24 -26.52
N THR A 392 29.31 -9.93 -25.53
CA THR A 392 29.44 -8.73 -24.69
C THR A 392 30.69 -8.81 -23.81
N ALA A 393 30.93 -9.96 -23.18
CA ALA A 393 32.10 -10.19 -22.32
C ALA A 393 33.42 -10.12 -23.10
N ALA A 394 33.44 -10.54 -24.38
CA ALA A 394 34.62 -10.50 -25.24
C ALA A 394 35.00 -9.10 -25.73
N ARG A 395 34.09 -8.13 -25.68
CA ARG A 395 34.33 -6.75 -26.10
C ARG A 395 34.94 -5.92 -24.97
N PRO A 396 35.76 -4.90 -25.24
CA PRO A 396 36.15 -3.92 -24.23
C PRO A 396 34.92 -3.32 -23.54
N ALA A 397 35.00 -3.03 -22.24
CA ALA A 397 33.93 -2.36 -21.50
C ALA A 397 33.62 -1.00 -22.13
N ARG A 398 32.32 -0.74 -22.36
CA ARG A 398 31.88 0.51 -23.01
C ARG A 398 31.92 1.70 -22.05
N ALA A 399 31.73 1.43 -20.77
CA ALA A 399 31.79 2.44 -19.72
C ALA A 399 32.84 2.05 -18.69
N ASP A 400 33.57 3.05 -18.21
CA ASP A 400 34.42 2.89 -17.05
C ASP A 400 33.57 2.93 -15.77
N TRP A 401 33.00 1.79 -15.43
CA TRP A 401 32.24 1.62 -14.18
C TRP A 401 33.09 1.82 -12.93
N SER A 402 34.43 1.93 -13.02
CA SER A 402 35.25 2.28 -11.85
C SER A 402 34.93 3.68 -11.34
N VAL A 403 34.44 4.58 -12.21
CA VAL A 403 33.99 5.93 -11.84
C VAL A 403 32.81 5.87 -10.87
N ALA A 404 31.96 4.84 -10.94
CA ALA A 404 30.85 4.69 -9.99
C ALA A 404 31.34 4.46 -8.54
N ARG A 405 32.58 3.97 -8.36
CA ARG A 405 33.22 3.73 -7.04
C ARG A 405 33.85 4.98 -6.45
N ASP A 406 33.99 6.05 -7.23
CA ASP A 406 34.46 7.31 -6.71
C ASP A 406 33.40 7.88 -5.75
N PRO A 407 33.72 8.05 -4.45
CA PRO A 407 32.76 8.57 -3.48
C PRO A 407 32.31 9.99 -3.80
N PHE A 408 33.04 10.72 -4.64
CA PHE A 408 32.69 12.07 -5.10
C PHE A 408 31.76 12.06 -6.33
N VAL A 409 31.56 10.91 -6.99
CA VAL A 409 30.68 10.78 -8.16
C VAL A 409 29.36 10.13 -7.76
N THR A 410 28.37 10.97 -7.50
CA THR A 410 27.08 10.57 -6.92
C THR A 410 26.03 10.14 -7.95
N GLU A 411 26.15 10.56 -9.23
CA GLU A 411 25.15 10.26 -10.27
C GLU A 411 25.75 9.72 -11.59
N THR A 412 25.05 8.78 -12.24
CA THR A 412 25.37 8.25 -13.58
C THR A 412 25.33 9.27 -14.70
N SER A 413 24.69 10.42 -14.50
CA SER A 413 24.73 11.55 -15.43
C SER A 413 26.17 12.03 -15.66
N LEU A 414 27.05 11.90 -14.67
CA LEU A 414 28.48 12.25 -14.78
C LEU A 414 29.31 11.22 -15.55
N LEU A 415 28.88 9.94 -15.56
CA LEU A 415 29.44 8.91 -16.45
C LEU A 415 29.18 9.27 -17.92
N ALA A 416 28.02 9.85 -18.25
CA ALA A 416 27.70 10.27 -19.60
C ALA A 416 28.65 11.36 -20.13
N ALA A 417 28.98 12.37 -19.31
CA ALA A 417 29.93 13.42 -19.69
C ALA A 417 31.36 12.87 -19.94
N ARG A 418 31.78 11.84 -19.19
CA ARG A 418 33.05 11.14 -19.39
C ARG A 418 33.04 10.17 -20.59
N VAL A 419 31.87 9.67 -20.99
CA VAL A 419 31.71 8.77 -22.14
C VAL A 419 31.51 9.56 -23.44
N GLU A 420 30.87 10.72 -23.40
CA GLU A 420 30.75 11.65 -24.55
C GLU A 420 32.11 12.16 -25.04
N THR A 421 33.09 12.26 -24.15
CA THR A 421 34.49 12.58 -24.50
C THR A 421 35.27 11.39 -25.08
N GLN A 422 34.71 10.18 -25.07
CA GLN A 422 35.35 8.94 -25.54
C GLN A 422 34.69 8.33 -26.79
N LEU A 423 33.60 8.93 -27.31
CA LEU A 423 32.95 8.49 -28.54
C LEU A 423 33.55 9.21 -29.77
N PRO A 424 34.06 8.51 -30.80
CA PRO A 424 34.56 9.16 -31.99
C PRO A 424 33.41 9.76 -32.81
N ALA A 425 33.47 11.08 -33.02
CA ALA A 425 32.51 11.85 -33.80
C ALA A 425 33.05 12.10 -35.21
N PRO A 426 32.33 11.78 -36.29
CA PRO A 426 32.28 12.66 -37.42
C PRO A 426 31.11 13.63 -37.18
N ALA A 427 31.44 14.88 -36.85
CA ALA A 427 30.61 16.10 -36.88
C ALA A 427 30.53 16.92 -35.56
N ALA A 428 31.66 17.15 -34.90
CA ALA A 428 31.83 18.25 -33.94
C ALA A 428 32.51 19.46 -34.60
N ALA A 429 32.01 19.87 -35.77
CA ALA A 429 32.65 20.89 -36.62
C ALA A 429 32.40 22.35 -36.19
N GLU A 430 31.72 22.63 -35.07
CA GLU A 430 31.35 24.00 -34.68
C GLU A 430 31.64 24.38 -33.22
N LEU A 431 32.77 23.94 -32.64
CA LEU A 431 33.23 24.43 -31.33
C LEU A 431 34.70 24.85 -31.33
N ALA A 432 35.11 25.63 -32.34
CA ALA A 432 36.44 26.20 -32.48
C ALA A 432 36.75 27.39 -31.52
N GLY A 433 36.22 27.38 -30.30
CA GLY A 433 36.35 28.51 -29.35
C GLY A 433 36.77 28.17 -27.93
N LEU A 434 36.80 26.89 -27.53
CA LEU A 434 36.95 26.51 -26.10
C LEU A 434 38.33 26.00 -25.69
N ASP A 435 39.23 25.75 -26.64
CA ASP A 435 40.58 25.22 -26.37
C ASP A 435 41.55 26.27 -25.77
N LEU A 436 41.22 27.57 -25.91
CA LEU A 436 42.03 28.67 -25.38
C LEU A 436 41.70 29.00 -23.90
N LEU A 437 40.48 28.71 -23.45
CA LEU A 437 40.02 29.04 -22.10
C LEU A 437 40.43 27.98 -21.06
N VAL A 438 40.45 26.71 -21.47
CA VAL A 438 40.83 25.57 -20.60
C VAL A 438 42.32 25.61 -20.25
N ARG A 439 43.19 25.94 -21.22
CA ARG A 439 44.63 26.08 -20.98
C ARG A 439 45.01 27.24 -20.03
N GLN A 440 44.19 28.28 -19.92
CA GLN A 440 44.43 29.39 -18.98
C GLN A 440 44.04 29.05 -17.54
N LEU A 441 43.05 28.16 -17.34
CA LEU A 441 42.60 27.72 -16.02
C LEU A 441 43.51 26.64 -15.42
N GLU A 442 44.09 25.77 -16.25
CA GLU A 442 45.04 24.73 -15.81
C GLU A 442 46.34 25.32 -15.24
N ILE A 443 46.83 26.45 -15.79
CA ILE A 443 48.05 27.13 -15.32
C ILE A 443 47.84 27.82 -13.95
N SER A 444 46.61 28.20 -13.60
CA SER A 444 46.31 28.87 -12.32
C SER A 444 46.12 27.88 -11.14
N LEU A 445 45.81 26.61 -11.41
CA LEU A 445 45.50 25.63 -10.35
C LEU A 445 46.77 24.92 -9.80
N ASP A 446 47.84 24.85 -10.58
CA ASP A 446 49.12 24.24 -10.16
C ASP A 446 49.95 25.09 -9.19
N ALA A 447 49.57 26.35 -8.95
CA ALA A 447 50.33 27.28 -8.09
C ALA A 447 50.02 27.19 -6.58
N THR A 448 49.11 26.32 -6.11
CA THR A 448 48.66 26.36 -4.70
C THR A 448 48.66 25.04 -3.91
N ARG A 449 49.29 23.96 -4.39
CA ARG A 449 49.29 22.66 -3.67
C ARG A 449 50.67 22.05 -3.39
N GLY A 450 51.52 22.79 -2.69
CA GLY A 450 52.60 22.21 -1.90
C GLY A 450 52.92 23.15 -0.74
N PRO A 451 52.49 22.86 0.51
CA PRO A 451 53.22 21.92 1.37
C PRO A 451 52.39 21.32 2.56
N LEU A 452 51.59 20.27 2.36
CA LEU A 452 50.91 19.58 3.50
C LEU A 452 50.95 18.04 3.46
N ALA A 453 51.54 17.43 2.43
CA ALA A 453 51.49 15.98 2.23
C ALA A 453 52.62 15.18 2.91
N GLN A 454 53.66 15.83 3.47
CA GLN A 454 54.82 15.13 4.03
C GLN A 454 54.80 14.95 5.56
N LYS A 455 53.72 15.35 6.25
CA LYS A 455 53.68 15.36 7.73
C LYS A 455 52.74 14.35 8.39
N ILE A 456 51.95 13.59 7.62
CA ILE A 456 50.89 12.71 8.15
C ILE A 456 51.29 11.22 8.18
N THR A 457 52.35 10.81 7.48
CA THR A 457 52.63 9.37 7.28
C THR A 457 53.34 8.68 8.45
N ASP A 458 53.92 9.40 9.42
CA ASP A 458 54.80 8.77 10.43
C ASP A 458 54.17 8.52 11.81
N GLN A 459 52.89 8.84 12.05
CA GLN A 459 52.28 8.73 13.39
C GLN A 459 51.15 7.69 13.55
N GLN A 460 50.70 7.02 12.50
CA GLN A 460 49.49 6.17 12.59
C GLN A 460 49.72 4.68 12.91
N THR A 461 50.96 4.19 13.00
CA THR A 461 51.19 2.74 13.13
C THR A 461 51.22 2.22 14.59
N VAL A 462 51.20 3.10 15.60
CA VAL A 462 51.30 2.68 17.01
C VAL A 462 49.95 2.65 17.75
N LEU A 463 48.92 3.39 17.32
CA LEU A 463 47.60 3.41 17.97
C LEU A 463 46.66 2.26 17.57
N ALA A 464 46.94 1.54 16.47
CA ALA A 464 46.01 0.57 15.89
C ALA A 464 45.85 -0.74 16.68
N ASN A 465 46.80 -1.10 17.56
CA ASN A 465 46.81 -2.40 18.23
C ASN A 465 46.13 -2.45 19.61
N GLU A 466 45.92 -1.30 20.27
CA GLU A 466 45.19 -1.26 21.55
C GLU A 466 43.68 -1.12 21.35
N LYS A 467 43.26 -0.41 20.29
CA LYS A 467 41.84 -0.25 19.94
C LYS A 467 41.19 -1.57 19.51
N LEU A 468 41.92 -2.40 18.76
CA LEU A 468 41.43 -3.71 18.28
C LEU A 468 41.07 -4.69 19.42
N ARG A 469 41.70 -4.57 20.60
CA ARG A 469 41.40 -5.42 21.77
C ARG A 469 40.19 -4.95 22.57
N ALA A 470 39.95 -3.65 22.62
CA ALA A 470 38.74 -3.09 23.23
C ALA A 470 37.52 -3.34 22.33
N ASP A 471 37.69 -3.17 21.01
CA ASP A 471 36.64 -3.38 20.02
C ASP A 471 36.16 -4.84 19.99
N LEU A 472 37.05 -5.83 20.14
CA LEU A 472 36.66 -7.25 20.17
C LEU A 472 35.86 -7.64 21.43
N ALA A 473 36.20 -7.05 22.59
CA ALA A 473 35.48 -7.30 23.84
C ALA A 473 34.09 -6.65 23.81
N GLN A 474 34.00 -5.43 23.25
CA GLN A 474 32.75 -4.70 23.06
C GLN A 474 31.85 -5.38 22.02
N GLN A 475 32.42 -5.92 20.95
CA GLN A 475 31.69 -6.66 19.91
C GLN A 475 31.12 -7.99 20.44
N HIS A 476 31.82 -8.68 21.34
CA HIS A 476 31.29 -9.88 21.98
C HIS A 476 30.19 -9.59 23.01
N ALA A 477 30.30 -8.52 23.79
CA ALA A 477 29.21 -8.07 24.68
C ALA A 477 27.95 -7.70 23.87
N ALA A 478 28.12 -6.96 22.77
CA ALA A 478 27.04 -6.61 21.86
C ALA A 478 26.38 -7.84 21.21
N ASN A 479 27.15 -8.88 20.88
CA ASN A 479 26.61 -10.12 20.32
C ASN A 479 25.78 -10.93 21.34
N ILE A 480 26.17 -10.94 22.62
CA ILE A 480 25.40 -11.60 23.70
C ILE A 480 24.12 -10.82 23.99
N GLU A 481 24.17 -9.49 24.03
CA GLU A 481 22.97 -8.66 24.14
C GLU A 481 22.04 -8.83 22.94
N THR A 482 22.57 -8.93 21.73
CA THR A 482 21.79 -9.21 20.52
C THR A 482 21.13 -10.59 20.61
N ALA A 483 21.83 -11.62 21.09
CA ALA A 483 21.25 -12.95 21.28
C ALA A 483 20.14 -12.94 22.36
N ARG A 484 20.29 -12.15 23.42
CA ARG A 484 19.30 -12.01 24.50
C ARG A 484 18.07 -11.22 24.03
N ALA A 485 18.29 -10.15 23.26
CA ALA A 485 17.23 -9.38 22.60
C ALA A 485 16.46 -10.25 21.61
N ASN A 486 17.14 -11.04 20.78
CA ASN A 486 16.50 -11.97 19.86
C ASN A 486 15.66 -13.05 20.59
N LEU A 487 16.12 -13.54 21.76
CA LEU A 487 15.38 -14.50 22.58
C LEU A 487 14.12 -13.85 23.20
N GLN A 488 14.21 -12.60 23.64
CA GLN A 488 13.05 -11.82 24.10
C GLN A 488 12.06 -11.57 22.95
N THR A 489 12.53 -11.16 21.78
CA THR A 489 11.68 -10.98 20.59
C THR A 489 11.01 -12.29 20.18
N HIS A 490 11.71 -13.42 20.23
CA HIS A 490 11.08 -14.72 19.96
C HIS A 490 10.01 -15.08 20.99
N THR A 491 10.23 -14.77 22.27
CA THR A 491 9.24 -15.01 23.33
C THR A 491 7.99 -14.17 23.13
N ILE A 492 8.16 -12.89 22.82
CA ILE A 492 7.07 -11.95 22.50
C ILE A 492 6.31 -12.40 21.26
N ASN A 493 7.02 -12.82 20.20
CA ASN A 493 6.37 -13.31 18.97
C ASN A 493 5.57 -14.60 19.20
N VAL A 494 6.03 -15.47 20.10
CA VAL A 494 5.31 -16.70 20.48
C VAL A 494 4.08 -16.37 21.32
N GLU A 495 4.16 -15.40 22.21
CA GLU A 495 3.00 -14.91 22.97
C GLU A 495 1.99 -14.20 22.07
N ALA A 496 2.43 -13.35 21.14
CA ALA A 496 1.57 -12.70 20.15
C ALA A 496 0.88 -13.73 19.23
N ALA A 497 1.62 -14.75 18.76
CA ALA A 497 1.05 -15.83 17.97
C ALA A 497 0.05 -16.68 18.78
N ARG A 498 0.32 -16.91 20.06
CA ARG A 498 -0.60 -17.60 20.98
C ARG A 498 -1.87 -16.79 21.20
N THR A 499 -1.76 -15.47 21.41
CA THR A 499 -2.91 -14.57 21.57
C THR A 499 -3.73 -14.53 20.29
N ALA A 500 -3.12 -14.38 19.11
CA ALA A 500 -3.83 -14.40 17.83
C ALA A 500 -4.55 -15.72 17.56
N LEU A 501 -3.93 -16.86 17.90
CA LEU A 501 -4.57 -18.17 17.81
C LEU A 501 -5.72 -18.34 18.82
N GLN A 502 -5.58 -17.80 20.02
CA GLN A 502 -6.64 -17.77 21.03
C GLN A 502 -7.82 -16.93 20.55
N THR A 503 -7.58 -15.72 20.04
CA THR A 503 -8.61 -14.86 19.45
C THR A 503 -9.32 -15.55 18.28
N HIS A 504 -8.58 -16.26 17.42
CA HIS A 504 -9.19 -17.01 16.31
C HIS A 504 -10.05 -18.19 16.81
N ALA A 505 -9.60 -18.89 17.85
CA ALA A 505 -10.36 -19.95 18.49
C ALA A 505 -11.64 -19.42 19.17
N ASP A 506 -11.55 -18.27 19.84
CA ASP A 506 -12.67 -17.61 20.50
C ASP A 506 -13.69 -17.10 19.46
N ASN A 507 -13.23 -16.54 18.33
CA ASN A 507 -14.07 -16.15 17.21
C ASN A 507 -14.81 -17.33 16.58
N LEU A 508 -14.14 -18.49 16.42
CA LEU A 508 -14.78 -19.71 15.94
C LEU A 508 -15.80 -20.27 16.94
N GLN A 509 -15.53 -20.17 18.25
CA GLN A 509 -16.50 -20.55 19.29
C GLN A 509 -17.73 -19.63 19.29
N ASN A 510 -17.53 -18.32 19.14
CA ASN A 510 -18.60 -17.33 19.06
C ASN A 510 -19.46 -17.54 17.81
N ALA A 511 -18.84 -17.76 16.65
CA ALA A 511 -19.53 -18.09 15.41
C ALA A 511 -20.35 -19.38 15.54
N ARG A 512 -19.80 -20.40 16.21
CA ARG A 512 -20.53 -21.65 16.51
C ARG A 512 -21.72 -21.42 17.44
N ALA A 513 -21.55 -20.63 18.50
CA ALA A 513 -22.62 -20.31 19.44
C ALA A 513 -23.76 -19.51 18.78
N ALA A 514 -23.43 -18.57 17.89
CA ALA A 514 -24.40 -17.81 17.12
C ALA A 514 -25.20 -18.71 16.15
N LEU A 515 -24.52 -19.63 15.44
CA LEU A 515 -25.17 -20.58 14.55
C LEU A 515 -26.02 -21.62 15.30
N GLN A 516 -25.57 -22.07 16.48
CA GLN A 516 -26.37 -22.94 17.34
C GLN A 516 -27.65 -22.23 17.80
N THR A 517 -27.53 -20.98 18.24
CA THR A 517 -28.69 -20.17 18.64
C THR A 517 -29.66 -19.97 17.47
N HIS A 518 -29.14 -19.76 16.26
CA HIS A 518 -29.96 -19.64 15.06
C HIS A 518 -30.68 -20.96 14.72
N ALA A 519 -29.98 -22.10 14.81
CA ALA A 519 -30.56 -23.42 14.61
C ALA A 519 -31.65 -23.75 15.65
N ASP A 520 -31.40 -23.46 16.93
CA ASP A 520 -32.35 -23.67 18.02
C ASP A 520 -33.63 -22.80 17.84
N ASN A 521 -33.46 -21.57 17.35
CA ASN A 521 -34.58 -20.69 17.02
C ASN A 521 -35.38 -21.18 15.80
N LEU A 522 -34.70 -21.71 14.78
CA LEU A 522 -35.35 -22.34 13.63
C LEU A 522 -36.12 -23.60 14.04
N GLU A 523 -35.58 -24.45 14.91
CA GLU A 523 -36.27 -25.62 15.44
C GLU A 523 -37.50 -25.26 16.28
N LYS A 524 -37.42 -24.23 17.12
CA LYS A 524 -38.59 -23.71 17.85
C LYS A 524 -39.68 -23.21 16.91
N ASN A 525 -39.30 -22.37 15.94
CA ASN A 525 -40.25 -21.85 14.95
C ASN A 525 -40.85 -22.96 14.10
N LEU A 526 -40.07 -23.98 13.72
CA LEU A 526 -40.58 -25.15 13.01
C LEU A 526 -41.57 -25.93 13.88
N THR A 527 -41.28 -26.13 15.16
CA THR A 527 -42.15 -26.89 16.07
C THR A 527 -43.51 -26.19 16.24
N GLU A 528 -43.52 -24.87 16.39
CA GLU A 528 -44.75 -24.08 16.47
C GLU A 528 -45.52 -24.06 15.14
N THR A 529 -44.82 -23.83 14.03
CA THR A 529 -45.40 -23.83 12.67
C THR A 529 -45.99 -25.20 12.33
N ARG A 530 -45.28 -26.28 12.68
CA ARG A 530 -45.72 -27.67 12.50
C ARG A 530 -46.97 -27.97 13.31
N ARG A 531 -47.01 -27.57 14.59
CA ARG A 531 -48.20 -27.77 15.44
C ARG A 531 -49.43 -27.06 14.86
N HIS A 532 -49.26 -25.84 14.36
CA HIS A 532 -50.35 -25.09 13.71
C HIS A 532 -50.76 -25.70 12.37
N ALA A 533 -49.80 -26.12 11.54
CA ALA A 533 -50.06 -26.76 10.26
C ALA A 533 -50.73 -28.14 10.40
N GLU A 534 -50.30 -28.96 11.37
CA GLU A 534 -50.91 -30.28 11.66
C GLU A 534 -52.36 -30.13 12.15
N THR A 535 -52.62 -29.15 13.01
CA THR A 535 -53.99 -28.86 13.48
C THR A 535 -54.88 -28.40 12.33
N HIS A 536 -54.39 -27.49 11.49
CA HIS A 536 -55.15 -26.96 10.36
C HIS A 536 -55.37 -28.02 9.26
N ALA A 537 -54.35 -28.84 8.97
CA ALA A 537 -54.47 -29.94 8.01
C ALA A 537 -55.45 -31.02 8.49
N ALA A 538 -55.50 -31.31 9.79
CA ALA A 538 -56.49 -32.22 10.37
C ALA A 538 -57.92 -31.70 10.18
N ASP A 539 -58.17 -30.41 10.46
CA ASP A 539 -59.48 -29.76 10.24
C ASP A 539 -59.88 -29.79 8.74
N LEU A 540 -58.93 -29.47 7.84
CA LEU A 540 -59.17 -29.50 6.40
C LEU A 540 -59.44 -30.93 5.88
N THR A 541 -58.76 -31.93 6.43
CA THR A 541 -58.99 -33.34 6.10
C THR A 541 -60.36 -33.81 6.57
N GLU A 542 -60.80 -33.37 7.75
CA GLU A 542 -62.15 -33.64 8.24
C GLU A 542 -63.21 -33.00 7.35
N GLN A 543 -63.03 -31.72 6.98
CA GLN A 543 -63.91 -31.02 6.04
C GLN A 543 -63.96 -31.69 4.66
N LEU A 544 -62.82 -32.14 4.14
CA LEU A 544 -62.73 -32.87 2.88
C LEU A 544 -63.51 -34.18 2.95
N THR A 545 -63.36 -34.93 4.05
CA THR A 545 -64.06 -36.20 4.30
C THR A 545 -65.58 -35.99 4.38
N GLN A 546 -66.03 -34.95 5.10
CA GLN A 546 -67.45 -34.59 5.18
C GLN A 546 -68.01 -34.16 3.81
N THR A 547 -67.24 -33.38 3.05
CA THR A 547 -67.63 -32.90 1.70
C THR A 547 -67.72 -34.07 0.70
N GLN A 548 -66.77 -35.01 0.75
CA GLN A 548 -66.83 -36.26 0.00
C GLN A 548 -68.05 -37.10 0.38
N GLY A 549 -68.36 -37.21 1.68
CA GLY A 549 -69.56 -37.88 2.17
C GLY A 549 -70.85 -37.27 1.60
N HIS A 550 -70.96 -35.94 1.63
CA HIS A 550 -72.08 -35.21 1.03
C HIS A 550 -72.17 -35.41 -0.49
N ALA A 551 -71.05 -35.29 -1.21
CA ALA A 551 -71.02 -35.50 -2.66
C ALA A 551 -71.43 -36.94 -3.04
N ASN A 552 -70.96 -37.94 -2.30
CA ASN A 552 -71.31 -39.35 -2.51
C ASN A 552 -72.79 -39.63 -2.21
N ASN A 553 -73.35 -39.01 -1.17
CA ASN A 553 -74.78 -39.10 -0.85
C ASN A 553 -75.63 -38.39 -1.92
N LEU A 554 -75.19 -37.22 -2.41
CA LEU A 554 -75.84 -36.51 -3.51
C LEU A 554 -75.84 -37.37 -4.78
N GLN A 555 -74.70 -37.98 -5.12
CA GLN A 555 -74.55 -38.86 -6.28
C GLN A 555 -75.46 -40.08 -6.15
N ARG A 556 -75.48 -40.77 -5.01
CA ARG A 556 -76.40 -41.90 -4.77
C ARG A 556 -77.86 -41.49 -4.89
N THR A 557 -78.22 -40.31 -4.39
CA THR A 557 -79.58 -39.77 -4.49
C THR A 557 -79.93 -39.47 -5.95
N LEU A 558 -78.99 -38.89 -6.72
CA LEU A 558 -79.09 -38.68 -8.16
C LEU A 558 -79.30 -39.98 -8.92
N ASP A 559 -78.50 -41.01 -8.65
CA ASP A 559 -78.58 -42.33 -9.29
C ASP A 559 -79.93 -43.01 -8.99
N THR A 560 -80.46 -42.82 -7.76
CA THR A 560 -81.76 -43.38 -7.35
C THR A 560 -82.94 -42.64 -8.00
N LEU A 561 -82.84 -41.32 -8.17
CA LEU A 561 -83.87 -40.46 -8.77
C LEU A 561 -83.75 -40.34 -10.30
N GLN A 562 -82.71 -40.91 -10.90
CA GLN A 562 -82.43 -40.88 -12.34
C GLN A 562 -83.63 -41.28 -13.22
N PRO A 563 -84.49 -42.26 -12.85
CA PRO A 563 -85.70 -42.57 -13.60
C PRO A 563 -86.79 -41.50 -13.52
N GLN A 564 -86.83 -40.71 -12.43
CA GLN A 564 -87.82 -39.65 -12.20
C GLN A 564 -87.41 -38.32 -12.85
N PHE A 565 -86.10 -38.07 -12.98
CA PHE A 565 -85.56 -36.87 -13.64
C PHE A 565 -85.78 -36.83 -15.16
N ALA A 566 -86.16 -37.94 -15.80
CA ALA A 566 -86.57 -37.97 -17.20
C ALA A 566 -87.80 -37.08 -17.52
N ARG A 567 -88.49 -36.53 -16.49
CA ARG A 567 -89.66 -35.64 -16.64
C ARG A 567 -89.41 -34.18 -16.23
N SER A 568 -88.26 -33.80 -15.66
CA SER A 568 -87.98 -32.42 -15.23
C SER A 568 -86.51 -32.05 -15.37
N GLU A 569 -86.21 -31.25 -16.40
CA GLU A 569 -84.86 -30.82 -16.77
C GLU A 569 -84.26 -29.83 -15.75
N LEU A 570 -85.10 -28.98 -15.13
CA LEU A 570 -84.68 -27.96 -14.16
C LEU A 570 -84.00 -28.57 -12.91
N LEU A 571 -84.58 -29.63 -12.36
CA LEU A 571 -84.05 -30.26 -11.15
C LEU A 571 -82.73 -30.99 -11.41
N ARG A 572 -82.56 -31.55 -12.61
CA ARG A 572 -81.30 -32.18 -13.04
C ARG A 572 -80.18 -31.15 -13.10
N THR A 573 -80.42 -30.00 -13.72
CA THR A 573 -79.41 -28.91 -13.83
C THR A 573 -79.03 -28.36 -12.45
N GLN A 574 -79.99 -28.21 -11.54
CA GLN A 574 -79.71 -27.78 -10.15
C GLN A 574 -78.84 -28.80 -9.40
N ALA A 575 -79.12 -30.09 -9.55
CA ALA A 575 -78.35 -31.15 -8.91
C ALA A 575 -76.92 -31.27 -9.48
N GLU A 576 -76.76 -31.19 -10.81
CA GLU A 576 -75.45 -31.16 -11.47
C GLU A 576 -74.62 -29.92 -11.05
N THR A 577 -75.28 -28.77 -10.84
CA THR A 577 -74.63 -27.54 -10.37
C THR A 577 -74.09 -27.70 -8.94
N LEU A 578 -74.88 -28.27 -8.03
CA LEU A 578 -74.45 -28.53 -6.65
C LEU A 578 -73.31 -29.55 -6.58
N LEU A 579 -73.34 -30.59 -7.43
CA LEU A 579 -72.28 -31.59 -7.50
C LEU A 579 -70.97 -30.99 -8.03
N ASN A 580 -71.03 -30.13 -9.04
CA ASN A 580 -69.86 -29.42 -9.56
C ASN A 580 -69.30 -28.41 -8.54
N ALA A 581 -70.16 -27.73 -7.77
CA ALA A 581 -69.73 -26.86 -6.68
C ALA A 581 -68.97 -27.64 -5.59
N ALA A 582 -69.49 -28.80 -5.18
CA ALA A 582 -68.82 -29.69 -4.22
C ALA A 582 -67.47 -30.21 -4.74
N ARG A 583 -67.39 -30.61 -6.01
CA ARG A 583 -66.12 -31.03 -6.65
C ARG A 583 -65.09 -29.91 -6.69
N THR A 584 -65.53 -28.68 -7.00
CA THR A 584 -64.65 -27.51 -7.03
C THR A 584 -64.10 -27.20 -5.63
N GLN A 585 -64.94 -27.31 -4.61
CA GLN A 585 -64.52 -27.11 -3.21
C GLN A 585 -63.54 -28.19 -2.75
N MET A 586 -63.73 -29.46 -3.15
CA MET A 586 -62.77 -30.53 -2.87
C MET A 586 -61.39 -30.25 -3.49
N THR A 587 -61.33 -29.84 -4.76
CA THR A 587 -60.05 -29.51 -5.42
C THR A 587 -59.31 -28.36 -4.74
N ALA A 588 -60.04 -27.34 -4.27
CA ALA A 588 -59.45 -26.21 -3.56
C ALA A 588 -58.87 -26.62 -2.19
N LEU A 589 -59.55 -27.51 -1.47
CA LEU A 589 -59.06 -28.07 -0.20
C LEU A 589 -57.78 -28.92 -0.41
N ASP A 590 -57.75 -29.76 -1.44
CA ASP A 590 -56.58 -30.57 -1.80
C ASP A 590 -55.34 -29.70 -2.13
N GLN A 591 -55.52 -28.65 -2.91
CA GLN A 591 -54.44 -27.72 -3.28
C GLN A 591 -53.84 -26.99 -2.08
N GLU A 592 -54.67 -26.66 -1.07
CA GLU A 592 -54.19 -26.00 0.14
C GLU A 592 -53.43 -26.98 1.06
N ILE A 593 -53.81 -28.26 1.08
CA ILE A 593 -53.07 -29.32 1.78
C ILE A 593 -51.68 -29.50 1.14
N ASP A 594 -51.59 -29.62 -0.19
CA ASP A 594 -50.32 -29.73 -0.92
C ASP A 594 -49.39 -28.53 -0.67
N ARG A 595 -49.97 -27.32 -0.62
CA ARG A 595 -49.23 -26.08 -0.32
C ARG A 595 -48.59 -26.13 1.07
N LEU A 596 -49.32 -26.59 2.09
CA LEU A 596 -48.82 -26.71 3.46
C LEU A 596 -47.71 -27.76 3.57
N GLU A 597 -47.80 -28.86 2.83
CA GLU A 597 -46.73 -29.87 2.76
C GLU A 597 -45.45 -29.32 2.11
N GLY A 598 -45.59 -28.49 1.07
CA GLY A 598 -44.46 -27.81 0.42
C GLY A 598 -43.69 -26.85 1.34
N VAL A 599 -44.42 -26.03 2.13
CA VAL A 599 -43.80 -25.13 3.12
C VAL A 599 -43.03 -25.91 4.18
N ARG A 600 -43.58 -27.06 4.62
CA ARG A 600 -42.91 -27.94 5.59
C ARG A 600 -41.60 -28.52 5.04
N ALA A 601 -41.59 -28.96 3.79
CA ALA A 601 -40.38 -29.50 3.14
C ALA A 601 -39.28 -28.45 3.00
N GLN A 602 -39.65 -27.21 2.65
CA GLN A 602 -38.70 -26.09 2.50
C GLN A 602 -38.04 -25.72 3.83
N GLN A 603 -38.79 -25.67 4.93
CA GLN A 603 -38.23 -25.35 6.25
C GLN A 603 -37.32 -26.47 6.80
N GLN A 604 -37.65 -27.75 6.53
CA GLN A 604 -36.78 -28.87 6.92
C GLN A 604 -35.42 -28.81 6.22
N GLN A 605 -35.40 -28.43 4.94
CA GLN A 605 -34.17 -28.30 4.17
C GLN A 605 -33.23 -27.19 4.71
N GLN A 606 -33.80 -26.11 5.28
CA GLN A 606 -33.02 -25.04 5.91
C GLN A 606 -32.34 -25.48 7.21
N ILE A 607 -32.99 -26.34 7.99
CA ILE A 607 -32.43 -26.92 9.23
C ILE A 607 -31.29 -27.88 8.91
N ASP A 608 -31.47 -28.76 7.90
CA ASP A 608 -30.43 -29.70 7.48
C ASP A 608 -29.17 -28.97 7.01
N PHE A 609 -29.34 -27.83 6.32
CA PHE A 609 -28.25 -26.96 5.90
C PHE A 609 -27.52 -26.31 7.09
N ALA A 610 -28.24 -25.79 8.08
CA ALA A 610 -27.64 -25.20 9.28
C ALA A 610 -26.84 -26.24 10.09
N HIS A 611 -27.36 -27.46 10.24
CA HIS A 611 -26.65 -28.57 10.88
C HIS A 611 -25.37 -28.98 10.13
N HIS A 612 -25.38 -28.91 8.80
CA HIS A 612 -24.18 -29.18 8.00
C HIS A 612 -23.07 -28.15 8.29
N GLN A 613 -23.39 -26.85 8.30
CA GLN A 613 -22.41 -25.80 8.59
C GLN A 613 -21.83 -25.88 10.00
N ILE A 614 -22.64 -26.25 11.00
CA ILE A 614 -22.17 -26.48 12.37
C ILE A 614 -21.13 -27.61 12.43
N ASN A 615 -21.31 -28.67 11.65
CA ASN A 615 -20.38 -29.81 11.59
C ASN A 615 -19.06 -29.45 10.89
N GLU A 616 -19.09 -28.64 9.82
CA GLU A 616 -17.87 -28.15 9.17
C GLU A 616 -17.04 -27.25 10.09
N LEU A 617 -17.67 -26.32 10.80
CA LEU A 617 -16.99 -25.45 11.77
C LEU A 617 -16.39 -26.25 12.93
N ARG A 618 -17.06 -27.33 13.37
CA ARG A 618 -16.50 -28.24 14.37
C ARG A 618 -15.22 -28.92 13.85
N ALA A 619 -15.23 -29.40 12.60
CA ALA A 619 -14.06 -30.03 11.98
C ALA A 619 -12.88 -29.07 11.84
N GLN A 620 -13.13 -27.83 11.41
CA GLN A 620 -12.13 -26.76 11.30
C GLN A 620 -11.50 -26.41 12.65
N GLY A 621 -12.31 -26.31 13.72
CA GLY A 621 -11.81 -26.06 15.07
C GLY A 621 -10.87 -27.15 15.59
N THR A 622 -11.17 -28.42 15.35
CA THR A 622 -10.27 -29.54 15.71
C THR A 622 -8.95 -29.52 14.91
N ALA A 623 -9.01 -29.23 13.61
CA ALA A 623 -7.80 -29.17 12.77
C ALA A 623 -6.85 -28.04 13.21
N LEU A 624 -7.41 -26.88 13.59
CA LEU A 624 -6.67 -25.72 14.07
C LEU A 624 -6.00 -26.00 15.43
N ALA A 625 -6.68 -26.71 16.34
CA ALA A 625 -6.13 -27.13 17.63
C ALA A 625 -4.92 -28.07 17.44
N ASP A 626 -5.02 -29.04 16.53
CA ASP A 626 -3.92 -29.98 16.21
C ASP A 626 -2.74 -29.30 15.52
N GLN A 627 -3.00 -28.29 14.69
CA GLN A 627 -1.95 -27.50 14.04
C GLN A 627 -1.20 -26.61 15.05
N SER A 628 -1.94 -26.00 15.98
CA SER A 628 -1.38 -25.16 17.05
C SER A 628 -0.51 -25.96 18.01
N ALA A 629 -0.96 -27.15 18.42
CA ALA A 629 -0.18 -28.04 19.29
C ALA A 629 1.16 -28.46 18.65
N ARG A 630 1.18 -28.72 17.33
CA ARG A 630 2.39 -29.07 16.58
C ARG A 630 3.36 -27.89 16.43
N ALA A 631 2.83 -26.69 16.17
CA ALA A 631 3.65 -25.48 16.05
C ALA A 631 4.32 -25.10 17.38
N ILE A 632 3.58 -25.18 18.50
CA ILE A 632 4.11 -24.89 19.85
C ILE A 632 5.22 -25.89 20.21
N ALA A 633 5.05 -27.18 19.91
CA ALA A 633 6.07 -28.20 20.15
C ALA A 633 7.38 -27.93 19.36
N GLN A 634 7.28 -27.57 18.08
CA GLN A 634 8.45 -27.26 17.25
C GLN A 634 9.23 -26.03 17.72
N VAL A 635 8.53 -25.00 18.20
CA VAL A 635 9.16 -23.78 18.72
C VAL A 635 9.84 -24.05 20.07
N ALA A 636 9.19 -24.81 20.95
CA ALA A 636 9.78 -25.21 22.22
C ALA A 636 11.09 -26.00 22.04
N ASP A 637 11.16 -26.89 21.05
CA ASP A 637 12.38 -27.65 20.77
C ASP A 637 13.50 -26.79 20.17
N LYS A 638 13.18 -25.79 19.33
CA LYS A 638 14.17 -24.82 18.83
C LYS A 638 14.74 -23.94 19.96
N LEU A 639 13.90 -23.48 20.88
CA LEU A 639 14.33 -22.69 22.03
C LEU A 639 15.25 -23.48 22.98
N ARG A 640 14.96 -24.75 23.23
CA ARG A 640 15.84 -25.64 24.01
C ARG A 640 17.21 -25.77 23.36
N ALA A 641 17.26 -25.97 22.03
CA ALA A 641 18.53 -26.09 21.30
C ALA A 641 19.37 -24.80 21.34
N GLN A 642 18.74 -23.62 21.27
CA GLN A 642 19.43 -22.33 21.35
C GLN A 642 19.94 -22.02 22.77
N LEU A 643 19.16 -22.34 23.81
CA LEU A 643 19.60 -22.19 25.20
C LEU A 643 20.81 -23.05 25.53
N GLU A 644 20.89 -24.27 24.96
CA GLU A 644 22.04 -25.16 25.12
C GLU A 644 23.31 -24.59 24.45
N GLN A 645 23.18 -23.97 23.27
CA GLN A 645 24.30 -23.31 22.59
C GLN A 645 24.82 -22.08 23.34
N ILE A 646 23.93 -21.34 24.01
CA ILE A 646 24.32 -20.18 24.84
C ILE A 646 25.12 -20.67 26.06
N ARG A 647 24.64 -21.72 26.76
CA ARG A 647 25.37 -22.32 27.89
C ARG A 647 26.78 -22.81 27.51
N GLN A 648 26.91 -23.49 26.36
CA GLN A 648 28.20 -23.97 25.87
C GLN A 648 29.19 -22.82 25.57
N ARG A 649 28.70 -21.65 25.16
CA ARG A 649 29.52 -20.46 24.91
C ARG A 649 29.96 -19.77 26.19
N ASP A 650 29.09 -19.69 27.20
CA ASP A 650 29.43 -19.11 28.50
C ASP A 650 30.52 -19.92 29.22
N ASP A 651 30.47 -21.24 29.14
CA ASP A 651 31.52 -22.13 29.67
C ASP A 651 32.89 -21.90 28.98
N LEU A 652 32.89 -21.66 27.67
CA LEU A 652 34.10 -21.34 26.90
C LEU A 652 34.71 -20.00 27.31
N ILE A 653 33.88 -19.01 27.65
CA ILE A 653 34.34 -17.69 28.14
C ILE A 653 34.99 -17.83 29.51
N TYR A 654 34.35 -18.58 30.42
CA TYR A 654 34.89 -18.83 31.76
C TYR A 654 36.26 -19.52 31.72
N GLN A 655 36.45 -20.49 30.81
CA GLN A 655 37.74 -21.16 30.59
C GLN A 655 38.82 -20.23 29.99
N ARG A 656 38.43 -19.27 29.15
CA ARG A 656 39.36 -18.30 28.53
C ARG A 656 39.86 -17.27 29.55
N ASP A 657 38.97 -16.76 30.40
CA ASP A 657 39.33 -15.82 31.46
C ASP A 657 40.22 -16.45 32.53
N ALA A 658 39.98 -17.74 32.84
CA ALA A 658 40.87 -18.51 33.69
C ALA A 658 42.31 -18.60 33.12
N LYS A 659 42.45 -18.85 31.81
CA LYS A 659 43.77 -18.87 31.12
C LYS A 659 44.44 -17.50 31.07
N ILE A 660 43.69 -16.41 30.87
CA ILE A 660 44.24 -15.05 30.85
C ILE A 660 44.80 -14.67 32.23
N ARG A 661 44.07 -14.98 33.31
CA ARG A 661 44.55 -14.78 34.68
C ARG A 661 45.81 -15.59 34.98
N GLN A 662 45.88 -16.83 34.48
CA GLN A 662 47.05 -17.68 34.60
C GLN A 662 48.27 -17.14 33.81
N PHE A 663 48.05 -16.50 32.67
CA PHE A 663 49.10 -15.91 31.83
C PHE A 663 49.67 -14.62 32.44
N GLN A 664 48.83 -13.80 33.08
CA GLN A 664 49.23 -12.56 33.77
C GLN A 664 50.07 -12.81 35.03
N GLN A 665 50.01 -14.01 35.59
CA GLN A 665 50.84 -14.44 36.73
C GLN A 665 52.16 -15.10 36.30
N SER A 666 52.47 -15.16 35.00
CA SER A 666 53.69 -15.82 34.51
C SER A 666 54.94 -14.91 34.57
N LEU A 667 56.08 -15.53 34.89
CA LEU A 667 57.38 -14.88 35.11
C LEU A 667 57.88 -14.01 33.93
N SER A 668 57.49 -14.33 32.70
CA SER A 668 57.92 -13.58 31.50
C SER A 668 57.27 -12.20 31.37
N TRP A 669 56.06 -12.03 31.90
CA TRP A 669 55.33 -10.77 31.87
C TRP A 669 55.87 -9.78 32.89
N GLN A 670 56.29 -10.27 34.06
CA GLN A 670 56.90 -9.44 35.12
C GLN A 670 58.33 -9.00 34.76
N ALA A 671 59.09 -9.80 33.99
CA ALA A 671 60.48 -9.49 33.61
C ALA A 671 60.63 -8.39 32.53
N THR A 672 59.59 -8.13 31.72
CA THR A 672 59.68 -7.18 30.58
C THR A 672 59.10 -5.79 30.85
N ALA A 673 58.54 -5.56 32.04
CA ALA A 673 58.01 -4.27 32.46
C ALA A 673 59.08 -3.14 32.60
N PRO A 674 60.30 -3.38 33.11
CA PRO A 674 61.31 -2.33 33.29
C PRO A 674 61.87 -1.78 31.97
N PHE A 675 61.96 -2.61 30.93
CA PHE A 675 62.57 -2.24 29.64
C PHE A 675 61.68 -1.32 28.79
N ARG A 676 60.37 -1.26 29.07
CA ARG A 676 59.45 -0.35 28.37
C ARG A 676 59.58 1.10 28.87
N PHE A 677 60.07 1.30 30.09
CA PHE A 677 60.33 2.63 30.66
C PHE A 677 61.57 3.30 30.04
N LEU A 678 62.61 2.53 29.68
CA LEU A 678 63.85 3.06 29.10
C LEU A 678 63.68 3.60 27.67
N ARG A 679 62.81 2.99 26.86
CA ARG A 679 62.53 3.42 25.47
C ARG A 679 61.87 4.81 25.41
N ARG A 680 61.06 5.15 26.42
CA ARG A 680 60.34 6.44 26.53
C ARG A 680 61.23 7.63 26.90
N LYS A 681 62.43 7.39 27.46
CA LYS A 681 63.35 8.46 27.89
C LYS A 681 64.44 8.81 26.88
N LEU A 682 64.79 7.91 25.95
CA LEU A 682 65.98 8.07 25.10
C LEU A 682 65.69 8.47 23.65
N VAL A 683 64.45 8.33 23.15
CA VAL A 683 64.15 8.49 21.71
C VAL A 683 63.37 9.78 21.41
N ASP A 684 62.58 10.32 22.34
CA ASP A 684 61.71 11.48 22.10
C ASP A 684 62.31 12.92 22.24
N PRO A 685 63.59 13.21 22.60
CA PRO A 685 64.05 14.60 22.75
C PRO A 685 64.31 15.43 21.47
N PHE A 686 64.12 14.90 20.25
CA PHE A 686 64.58 15.58 19.02
C PHE A 686 63.54 16.34 18.18
N ARG A 687 62.36 16.70 18.71
CA ARG A 687 61.47 17.68 18.06
C ARG A 687 60.95 18.72 19.06
N LYS A 688 61.51 19.94 19.01
CA LYS A 688 61.14 21.10 19.83
C LYS A 688 59.70 21.59 19.53
N PRO A 689 58.90 21.94 20.56
CA PRO A 689 57.80 22.90 20.47
C PRO A 689 58.29 24.33 20.73
N ALA A 690 57.66 25.33 20.09
CA ALA A 690 57.84 26.74 20.43
C ALA A 690 57.06 27.08 21.72
N ALA A 691 57.68 27.92 22.57
CA ALA A 691 57.30 28.18 23.95
C ALA A 691 56.10 29.15 24.11
N PRO A 692 55.40 29.11 25.25
CA PRO A 692 54.31 30.02 25.59
C PRO A 692 54.84 31.31 26.22
N THR A 693 54.23 32.45 25.87
CA THR A 693 54.42 33.72 26.60
C THR A 693 53.14 34.06 27.36
N SER A 694 53.29 34.16 28.69
CA SER A 694 52.26 34.52 29.68
C SER A 694 51.90 36.02 29.65
N PRO A 695 50.78 36.45 30.26
CA PRO A 695 50.15 37.76 30.05
C PRO A 695 50.64 38.82 31.06
N PRO A 696 50.38 40.11 30.79
CA PRO A 696 50.19 41.10 31.83
C PRO A 696 48.75 41.63 31.86
N SER A 697 48.38 42.04 33.06
CA SER A 697 47.09 42.43 33.57
C SER A 697 46.69 43.89 33.29
N SER A 698 45.37 44.08 33.30
CA SER A 698 44.58 45.20 33.84
C SER A 698 44.54 46.59 33.16
N GLN A 699 43.28 46.92 32.81
CA GLN A 699 42.53 48.18 33.00
C GLN A 699 42.35 49.16 31.82
N LEU A 700 41.11 49.10 31.28
CA LEU A 700 40.15 50.17 30.97
C LEU A 700 40.62 51.41 30.17
N GLU A 701 40.13 51.52 28.93
CA GLU A 701 39.11 52.51 28.49
C GLU A 701 38.78 52.29 27.00
N LEU A 702 37.49 52.21 26.65
CA LEU A 702 37.00 52.14 25.26
C LEU A 702 36.95 53.55 24.67
N PRO A 703 37.71 53.88 23.61
CA PRO A 703 37.51 55.13 22.87
C PRO A 703 36.33 55.01 21.91
N ALA A 704 35.59 56.10 21.79
CA ALA A 704 34.34 56.23 21.05
C ALA A 704 34.41 55.74 19.60
N LEU A 705 33.35 55.05 19.18
CA LEU A 705 33.09 54.69 17.79
C LEU A 705 33.04 55.94 16.90
N PRO A 706 33.60 55.90 15.68
CA PRO A 706 33.58 57.03 14.76
C PRO A 706 32.14 57.41 14.41
N LYS A 707 31.87 58.72 14.38
CA LYS A 707 30.56 59.28 13.99
C LYS A 707 30.17 58.78 12.60
N LEU A 708 28.94 58.25 12.51
CA LEU A 708 28.30 57.93 11.24
C LEU A 708 28.29 59.15 10.32
N PRO A 709 28.46 58.96 8.99
CA PRO A 709 28.32 60.03 8.02
C PRO A 709 26.99 60.75 8.22
N SER A 710 27.03 62.08 8.16
CA SER A 710 25.94 63.02 8.41
C SER A 710 24.86 63.03 7.33
N ASP A 711 24.62 61.90 6.64
CA ASP A 711 23.51 61.74 5.70
C ASP A 711 22.77 60.41 5.89
N LEU A 712 22.56 60.03 7.15
CA LEU A 712 21.56 59.02 7.54
C LEU A 712 20.11 59.52 7.41
N THR A 713 19.89 60.65 6.73
CA THR A 713 18.57 61.14 6.38
C THR A 713 17.96 60.46 5.15
N GLN A 714 18.69 59.58 4.46
CA GLN A 714 18.16 58.85 3.29
C GLN A 714 18.22 57.32 3.36
N PHE A 715 18.72 56.71 4.45
CA PHE A 715 18.45 55.29 4.70
C PHE A 715 17.44 55.16 5.84
N ARG A 716 16.16 55.36 5.49
CA ARG A 716 15.08 54.75 6.28
C ARG A 716 15.27 53.24 6.17
N ALA A 717 15.57 52.56 7.27
CA ALA A 717 15.29 51.13 7.34
C ALA A 717 13.84 50.95 6.88
N PRO A 718 13.55 50.13 5.86
CA PRO A 718 12.17 49.85 5.50
C PRO A 718 11.50 49.34 6.77
N ALA A 719 10.40 49.98 7.17
CA ALA A 719 9.60 49.50 8.29
C ALA A 719 9.33 48.01 8.06
N MET A 720 9.60 47.15 9.05
CA MET A 720 9.30 45.72 8.91
C MET A 720 7.83 45.60 8.55
N ARG A 721 7.56 45.10 7.33
CA ARG A 721 6.19 44.92 6.85
C ARG A 721 5.54 43.80 7.65
N ALA A 722 4.27 43.98 8.03
CA ALA A 722 3.49 42.91 8.62
C ALA A 722 3.25 41.83 7.54
N LEU A 723 3.78 40.64 7.79
CA LEU A 723 3.63 39.47 6.92
C LEU A 723 2.84 38.41 7.68
N PRO A 724 1.50 38.34 7.54
CA PRO A 724 0.76 37.16 7.96
C PRO A 724 1.34 35.92 7.28
N PHE A 725 1.62 34.88 8.06
CA PHE A 725 2.21 33.65 7.53
C PHE A 725 1.79 32.42 8.35
N SER A 726 1.92 31.25 7.72
CA SER A 726 1.95 29.94 8.37
C SER A 726 3.04 29.09 7.74
N VAL A 727 3.69 28.25 8.55
CA VAL A 727 4.51 27.13 8.07
C VAL A 727 3.69 25.86 8.30
N ASP A 728 3.05 25.38 7.25
CA ASP A 728 2.12 24.25 7.30
C ASP A 728 2.87 22.92 7.46
N TYR A 729 4.12 22.85 6.97
CA TYR A 729 4.97 21.69 7.13
C TYR A 729 6.45 22.09 7.06
N PRO A 730 7.34 21.51 7.88
CA PRO A 730 7.05 20.58 8.97
C PRO A 730 6.56 21.33 10.22
N THR A 731 5.74 20.66 11.01
CA THR A 731 5.22 21.18 12.28
C THR A 731 6.17 20.91 13.46
N ARG A 732 7.24 20.12 13.25
CA ARG A 732 8.33 19.82 14.20
C ARG A 732 9.67 19.98 13.50
N TRP A 733 10.72 20.38 14.23
CA TRP A 733 12.01 20.80 13.65
C TRP A 733 13.22 19.90 14.01
N GLY A 734 12.96 18.63 14.38
CA GLY A 734 13.99 17.60 14.60
C GLY A 734 13.97 16.54 13.49
N PHE A 735 15.13 16.23 12.91
CA PHE A 735 15.21 15.40 11.70
C PHE A 735 16.49 14.58 11.64
N ALA A 736 16.41 13.36 11.08
CA ALA A 736 17.59 12.71 10.54
C ALA A 736 18.17 13.56 9.39
N PRO A 737 19.49 13.47 9.09
CA PRO A 737 20.04 14.05 7.87
C PRO A 737 19.25 13.56 6.64
N ARG A 738 18.45 14.43 6.03
CA ARG A 738 17.50 14.09 4.96
C ARG A 738 17.12 15.32 4.14
N LYS A 739 16.46 15.08 3.00
CA LYS A 739 15.72 16.13 2.28
C LYS A 739 14.40 16.41 2.98
N LEU A 740 14.13 17.67 3.25
CA LEU A 740 12.94 18.16 3.94
C LEU A 740 12.23 19.20 3.06
N SER A 741 10.97 18.95 2.74
CA SER A 741 10.09 19.92 2.10
C SER A 741 9.54 20.85 3.18
N LEU A 742 9.70 22.16 3.06
CA LEU A 742 9.04 23.18 3.86
C LEU A 742 7.88 23.73 3.03
N ARG A 743 6.70 23.93 3.63
CA ARG A 743 5.52 24.47 2.96
C ARG A 743 4.78 25.40 3.89
N GLY A 744 4.07 26.35 3.31
CA GLY A 744 3.28 27.28 4.07
C GLY A 744 2.61 28.30 3.17
N TRP A 745 2.21 29.40 3.79
CA TRP A 745 1.73 30.58 3.08
C TRP A 745 2.24 31.84 3.76
N CYS A 746 2.43 32.91 3.01
CA CYS A 746 2.64 34.27 3.53
C CYS A 746 2.20 35.29 2.49
N PHE A 747 1.78 36.49 2.90
CA PHE A 747 1.50 37.60 1.98
C PHE A 747 1.73 38.95 2.70
N ALA A 748 1.79 40.05 1.96
CA ALA A 748 1.94 41.39 2.54
C ALA A 748 0.59 42.10 2.67
N GLU A 749 0.31 42.69 3.83
CA GLU A 749 -0.95 43.40 4.07
C GLU A 749 -1.06 44.75 3.34
N ASP A 750 0.08 45.36 2.99
CA ASP A 750 0.18 46.70 2.40
C ASP A 750 0.08 46.71 0.86
N ALA A 751 -0.50 45.65 0.27
CA ALA A 751 -0.63 45.42 -1.17
C ALA A 751 0.71 45.25 -1.93
N THR A 752 1.84 45.08 -1.22
CA THR A 752 3.12 44.74 -1.86
C THR A 752 3.05 43.36 -2.52
N HIS A 753 3.50 43.26 -3.77
CA HIS A 753 3.60 41.99 -4.48
C HIS A 753 4.88 41.24 -4.09
N LEU A 754 4.71 40.13 -3.37
CA LEU A 754 5.76 39.17 -3.08
C LEU A 754 5.93 38.21 -4.27
N LYS A 755 7.17 37.81 -4.55
CA LYS A 755 7.49 37.02 -5.75
C LYS A 755 8.37 35.81 -5.47
N ASN A 756 9.25 35.88 -4.48
CA ASN A 756 10.27 34.86 -4.23
C ASN A 756 10.27 34.43 -2.77
N ILE A 757 10.74 33.22 -2.50
CA ILE A 757 10.98 32.72 -1.15
C ILE A 757 12.26 31.91 -1.11
N ARG A 758 12.94 31.89 0.04
CA ARG A 758 14.07 30.99 0.29
C ARG A 758 14.17 30.60 1.77
N ALA A 759 14.82 29.48 2.04
CA ALA A 759 15.32 29.14 3.37
C ALA A 759 16.83 29.40 3.44
N SER A 760 17.37 29.62 4.63
CA SER A 760 18.81 29.72 4.90
C SER A 760 19.14 28.90 6.14
N ILE A 761 20.09 27.97 6.03
CA ILE A 761 20.57 27.10 7.11
C ILE A 761 22.08 27.24 7.21
N ASN A 762 22.59 27.75 8.33
CA ASN A 762 24.04 27.93 8.55
C ASN A 762 24.77 28.62 7.37
N GLY A 763 24.13 29.62 6.75
CA GLY A 763 24.66 30.38 5.61
C GLY A 763 24.42 29.74 4.23
N ARG A 764 23.83 28.54 4.15
CA ARG A 764 23.40 27.91 2.90
C ARG A 764 21.97 28.31 2.56
N THR A 765 21.76 28.91 1.40
CA THR A 765 20.43 29.33 0.93
C THR A 765 19.78 28.28 0.02
N TYR A 766 18.49 28.05 0.22
CA TYR A 766 17.65 27.12 -0.54
C TYR A 766 16.49 27.91 -1.15
N PRO A 767 16.46 28.12 -2.47
CA PRO A 767 15.35 28.82 -3.10
C PRO A 767 14.09 27.96 -3.04
N GLY A 768 12.93 28.60 -2.94
CA GLY A 768 11.63 27.96 -3.04
C GLY A 768 10.72 28.64 -4.04
N VAL A 769 9.55 28.04 -4.20
CA VAL A 769 8.47 28.55 -5.04
C VAL A 769 7.51 29.33 -4.15
N TYR A 770 7.23 30.56 -4.54
CA TYR A 770 6.20 31.43 -3.93
C TYR A 770 5.13 31.72 -4.99
N GLY A 771 3.87 31.88 -4.59
CA GLY A 771 2.75 32.11 -5.52
C GLY A 771 1.88 30.88 -5.79
N LEU A 772 1.96 29.85 -4.94
CA LEU A 772 1.09 28.69 -5.03
C LEU A 772 -0.34 29.07 -4.63
N LYS A 773 -1.32 28.55 -5.38
CA LYS A 773 -2.73 28.87 -5.16
C LYS A 773 -3.22 28.24 -3.84
N ARG A 774 -3.85 29.06 -2.98
CA ARG A 774 -4.34 28.67 -1.63
C ARG A 774 -5.78 29.13 -1.43
N MET A 775 -6.70 28.34 -1.97
CA MET A 775 -8.14 28.62 -1.87
C MET A 775 -8.66 28.51 -0.45
N ASP A 776 -8.03 27.69 0.39
CA ASP A 776 -8.29 27.57 1.82
C ASP A 776 -7.93 28.86 2.58
N VAL A 777 -6.77 29.45 2.28
CA VAL A 777 -6.34 30.72 2.90
C VAL A 777 -7.20 31.88 2.40
N LEU A 778 -7.53 31.92 1.11
CA LEU A 778 -8.47 32.90 0.55
C LEU A 778 -9.88 32.75 1.14
N ALA A 779 -10.35 31.53 1.38
CA ALA A 779 -11.67 31.28 1.99
C ALA A 779 -11.74 31.75 3.45
N ALA A 780 -10.62 31.67 4.17
CA ALA A 780 -10.47 32.19 5.53
C ALA A 780 -10.31 33.72 5.56
N LEU A 781 -9.65 34.31 4.55
CA LEU A 781 -9.32 35.73 4.47
C LEU A 781 -9.99 36.39 3.25
N ARG A 782 -11.32 36.32 3.18
CA ARG A 782 -12.12 36.69 1.99
C ARG A 782 -11.98 38.15 1.57
N ASP A 783 -11.56 39.02 2.47
CA ASP A 783 -11.32 40.45 2.24
C ASP A 783 -9.90 40.74 1.70
N LYS A 784 -9.04 39.72 1.56
CA LYS A 784 -7.65 39.83 1.12
C LYS A 784 -7.42 39.08 -0.20
N PRO A 785 -7.63 39.71 -1.37
CA PRO A 785 -7.43 39.05 -2.66
C PRO A 785 -5.99 38.54 -2.87
N GLN A 786 -5.00 39.13 -2.18
CA GLN A 786 -3.62 38.67 -2.18
C GLN A 786 -3.42 37.26 -1.57
N ALA A 787 -4.40 36.76 -0.81
CA ALA A 787 -4.39 35.42 -0.23
C ALA A 787 -4.61 34.30 -1.26
N GLU A 788 -5.06 34.60 -2.48
CA GLU A 788 -5.29 33.57 -3.50
C GLU A 788 -3.99 32.86 -3.92
N TYR A 789 -2.89 33.60 -4.07
CA TYR A 789 -1.58 33.09 -4.50
C TYR A 789 -0.50 33.37 -3.46
N CYS A 790 -0.79 33.04 -2.20
CA CYS A 790 0.12 33.28 -1.07
C CYS A 790 0.92 32.03 -0.63
N GLY A 791 0.66 30.88 -1.25
CA GLY A 791 1.31 29.62 -0.87
C GLY A 791 2.76 29.55 -1.33
N TRP A 792 3.57 28.79 -0.58
CA TRP A 792 4.97 28.59 -0.89
C TRP A 792 5.48 27.21 -0.51
N LYS A 793 6.60 26.82 -1.14
CA LYS A 793 7.31 25.56 -0.89
C LYS A 793 8.82 25.74 -1.07
N VAL A 794 9.62 25.29 -0.11
CA VAL A 794 11.10 25.31 -0.16
C VAL A 794 11.63 23.92 0.16
N GLU A 795 12.48 23.33 -0.69
CA GLU A 795 13.15 22.05 -0.37
C GLU A 795 14.53 22.32 0.25
N VAL A 796 14.76 21.81 1.46
CA VAL A 796 16.04 21.96 2.17
C VAL A 796 16.71 20.62 2.40
N GLU A 797 18.04 20.59 2.36
CA GLU A 797 18.83 19.40 2.70
C GLU A 797 19.45 19.60 4.09
N LEU A 798 18.99 18.80 5.05
CA LEU A 798 19.48 18.81 6.42
C LEU A 798 20.71 17.91 6.56
N ARG A 799 21.75 18.46 7.17
CA ARG A 799 23.01 17.75 7.44
C ARG A 799 23.26 17.68 8.94
N GLU A 800 23.98 16.66 9.35
CA GLU A 800 24.46 16.51 10.72
C GLU A 800 25.24 17.77 11.13
N GLY A 801 24.83 18.41 12.23
CA GLY A 801 25.37 19.71 12.68
C GLY A 801 24.62 20.95 12.15
N ASP A 802 23.52 20.79 11.42
CA ASP A 802 22.59 21.89 11.15
C ASP A 802 21.78 22.26 12.38
N THR A 803 21.83 23.54 12.76
CA THR A 803 21.33 24.01 14.06
C THR A 803 20.25 25.07 13.96
N HIS A 804 20.15 25.81 12.86
CA HIS A 804 19.16 26.88 12.70
C HIS A 804 18.73 27.04 11.25
N ILE A 805 17.46 27.36 11.03
CA ILE A 805 16.86 27.71 9.74
C ILE A 805 16.17 29.07 9.79
N THR A 806 16.27 29.81 8.69
CA THR A 806 15.59 31.08 8.48
C THR A 806 14.80 31.02 7.17
N LEU A 807 13.55 31.49 7.13
CA LEU A 807 12.80 31.71 5.89
C LEU A 807 12.71 33.20 5.58
N GLU A 808 12.97 33.52 4.31
CA GLU A 808 12.96 34.87 3.76
C GLU A 808 12.04 34.93 2.55
N VAL A 809 11.24 35.98 2.44
CA VAL A 809 10.41 36.29 1.28
C VAL A 809 10.96 37.52 0.56
N GLY A 810 10.95 37.51 -0.76
CA GLY A 810 11.43 38.58 -1.61
C GLY A 810 10.29 39.25 -2.36
N ASP A 811 10.28 40.58 -2.37
CA ASP A 811 9.34 41.36 -3.19
C ASP A 811 9.80 41.49 -4.66
N VAL A 812 8.96 42.11 -5.48
CA VAL A 812 9.25 42.38 -6.90
C VAL A 812 10.44 43.31 -7.14
N GLU A 813 10.83 44.11 -6.15
CA GLU A 813 11.98 45.02 -6.20
C GLU A 813 13.29 44.33 -5.77
N GLY A 814 13.20 43.07 -5.33
CA GLY A 814 14.34 42.24 -4.92
C GLY A 814 14.77 42.46 -3.47
N ALA A 815 13.97 43.19 -2.67
CA ALA A 815 14.20 43.32 -1.24
C ALA A 815 13.76 42.05 -0.52
N TRP A 816 14.64 41.51 0.32
CA TRP A 816 14.40 40.28 1.09
C TRP A 816 14.05 40.61 2.54
N GLN A 817 12.99 40.00 3.05
CA GLN A 817 12.55 40.11 4.43
C GLN A 817 12.48 38.71 5.07
N VAL A 818 13.10 38.56 6.24
CA VAL A 818 12.94 37.38 7.08
C VAL A 818 11.55 37.39 7.71
N PHE A 819 10.82 36.28 7.62
CA PHE A 819 9.52 36.15 8.27
C PHE A 819 9.43 34.97 9.25
N PHE A 820 10.37 34.02 9.20
CA PHE A 820 10.39 32.88 10.11
C PHE A 820 11.83 32.45 10.45
N ARG A 821 12.08 32.02 11.68
CA ARG A 821 13.34 31.41 12.15
C ARG A 821 13.05 30.29 13.13
N ASN A 822 13.80 29.20 13.05
CA ASN A 822 13.68 28.10 14.01
C ASN A 822 15.00 27.35 14.19
N ASP A 823 15.16 26.70 15.34
CA ASP A 823 16.30 25.82 15.61
C ASP A 823 16.07 24.43 14.97
N LEU A 824 17.15 23.75 14.60
CA LEU A 824 17.15 22.42 13.99
C LEU A 824 17.88 21.43 14.90
N ASN A 825 17.30 20.25 15.12
CA ASN A 825 17.99 19.14 15.79
C ASN A 825 18.27 18.03 14.76
N VAL A 826 19.50 17.99 14.23
CA VAL A 826 19.92 17.07 13.14
C VAL A 826 21.14 16.25 13.56
N GLY A 827 20.96 14.95 13.84
CA GLY A 827 22.07 14.02 14.08
C GLY A 827 21.98 13.09 15.30
N GLU A 828 21.02 13.25 16.20
CA GLU A 828 20.81 12.26 17.28
C GLU A 828 20.00 11.05 16.76
N ALA A 829 20.41 9.84 17.16
CA ALA A 829 20.07 8.54 16.58
C ALA A 829 18.61 8.37 16.12
N PHE A 830 18.42 8.13 14.83
CA PHE A 830 17.14 7.72 14.24
C PHE A 830 17.06 6.18 14.21
N ASP A 831 16.11 5.61 14.94
CA ASP A 831 15.85 4.16 15.03
C ASP A 831 14.74 3.74 14.05
N ILE A 832 14.90 2.61 13.36
CA ILE A 832 13.91 2.10 12.39
C ILE A 832 12.62 1.62 13.08
N ALA A 833 12.63 1.44 14.40
CA ALA A 833 11.42 1.29 15.23
C ALA A 833 10.47 2.51 15.14
N GLU A 834 10.94 3.67 14.71
CA GLU A 834 10.18 4.91 14.74
C GLU A 834 9.12 5.09 13.63
N LEU A 835 9.07 4.22 12.60
CA LEU A 835 8.01 4.22 11.60
C LEU A 835 6.82 3.32 11.98
N THR A 836 6.98 2.48 13.01
CA THR A 836 5.95 1.56 13.52
C THR A 836 5.49 1.92 14.94
N ASN A 837 6.06 2.95 15.56
CA ASN A 837 5.69 3.35 16.92
C ASN A 837 4.44 4.26 16.90
N TYR A 838 3.29 3.68 17.25
CA TYR A 838 2.03 4.41 17.39
C TYR A 838 2.13 5.57 18.39
N GLU A 839 2.91 5.45 19.47
CA GLU A 839 3.17 6.56 20.41
C GLU A 839 3.87 7.74 19.71
N ARG A 840 4.72 7.47 18.72
CA ARG A 840 5.35 8.53 17.91
C ARG A 840 4.34 9.18 16.97
N TRP A 841 3.40 8.42 16.42
CA TRP A 841 2.28 8.98 15.66
C TRP A 841 1.42 9.88 16.56
N VAL A 842 1.03 9.39 17.74
CA VAL A 842 0.26 10.15 18.74
C VAL A 842 0.98 11.44 19.10
N THR A 843 2.26 11.38 19.46
CA THR A 843 3.00 12.61 19.81
C THR A 843 3.10 13.55 18.61
N THR A 844 3.31 13.04 17.38
CA THR A 844 3.59 13.85 16.19
C THR A 844 2.35 14.52 15.60
N TYR A 845 1.26 13.77 15.49
CA TYR A 845 0.07 14.17 14.74
C TYR A 845 -1.09 14.57 15.64
N ASP A 846 -1.31 13.85 16.76
CA ASP A 846 -2.48 14.06 17.63
C ASP A 846 -2.19 14.96 18.85
N THR A 847 -0.97 14.86 19.41
CA THR A 847 -0.60 15.63 20.62
C THR A 847 -0.32 17.09 20.27
N LEU A 848 -1.31 17.95 20.55
CA LEU A 848 -1.18 19.39 20.44
C LEU A 848 -0.34 19.95 21.59
N THR A 849 0.59 20.85 21.25
CA THR A 849 1.39 21.56 22.26
C THR A 849 0.52 22.57 23.01
N PRO A 850 0.89 22.99 24.23
CA PRO A 850 0.16 24.01 24.99
C PRO A 850 -0.07 25.31 24.20
N ASP A 851 0.92 25.72 23.40
CA ASP A 851 0.81 26.90 22.52
C ASP A 851 -0.21 26.68 21.41
N ARG A 852 -0.24 25.49 20.78
CA ARG A 852 -1.25 25.15 19.77
C ARG A 852 -2.65 25.07 20.36
N LEU A 853 -2.82 24.48 21.55
CA LEU A 853 -4.10 24.48 22.26
C LEU A 853 -4.54 25.91 22.61
N SER A 854 -3.62 26.78 23.00
CA SER A 854 -3.91 28.18 23.29
C SER A 854 -4.29 28.97 22.03
N ALA A 855 -3.57 28.76 20.93
CA ALA A 855 -3.90 29.34 19.63
C ALA A 855 -5.25 28.84 19.11
N GLN A 856 -5.55 27.55 19.29
CA GLN A 856 -6.83 26.95 18.92
C GLN A 856 -7.98 27.52 19.78
N ARG A 857 -7.78 27.72 21.09
CA ARG A 857 -8.74 28.41 21.96
C ARG A 857 -9.04 29.81 21.46
N GLU A 858 -8.01 30.56 21.07
CA GLU A 858 -8.20 31.91 20.55
C GLU A 858 -8.93 31.87 19.20
N SER A 859 -8.49 31.01 18.27
CA SER A 859 -9.16 30.78 16.99
C SER A 859 -10.64 30.39 17.16
N SER A 860 -10.97 29.55 18.14
CA SER A 860 -12.34 29.09 18.40
C SER A 860 -13.32 30.24 18.70
N ARG A 861 -12.80 31.36 19.26
CA ARG A 861 -13.60 32.54 19.60
C ARG A 861 -14.01 33.31 18.35
N HIS A 862 -13.21 33.19 17.29
CA HIS A 862 -13.36 33.90 16.02
C HIS A 862 -13.99 33.04 14.91
N LEU A 863 -14.41 31.80 15.22
CA LEU A 863 -15.12 30.97 14.24
C LEU A 863 -16.44 31.63 13.82
N PRO A 864 -16.77 31.67 12.51
CA PRO A 864 -17.98 32.35 12.02
C PRO A 864 -19.28 31.81 12.61
N ARG A 865 -19.37 30.49 12.78
CA ARG A 865 -20.47 29.81 13.48
C ARG A 865 -19.92 29.11 14.70
N ARG A 866 -20.61 29.31 15.83
CA ARG A 866 -20.23 28.76 17.13
C ARG A 866 -21.43 28.08 17.78
N PRO A 867 -21.93 26.96 17.20
CA PRO A 867 -23.09 26.27 17.75
C PRO A 867 -22.79 25.70 19.14
N LEU A 868 -23.79 25.72 20.03
CA LEU A 868 -23.68 25.03 21.31
C LEU A 868 -23.73 23.51 21.06
N ILE A 869 -22.72 22.79 21.57
CA ILE A 869 -22.70 21.31 21.55
C ILE A 869 -23.10 20.81 22.93
N SER A 870 -24.19 20.05 23.01
CA SER A 870 -24.60 19.33 24.23
C SER A 870 -23.99 17.93 24.22
N ILE A 871 -23.15 17.62 25.19
CA ILE A 871 -22.57 16.29 25.38
C ILE A 871 -23.50 15.50 26.30
N VAL A 872 -24.02 14.37 25.84
CA VAL A 872 -24.94 13.50 26.58
C VAL A 872 -24.13 12.36 27.20
N MET A 873 -24.16 12.25 28.52
CA MET A 873 -23.40 11.25 29.27
C MET A 873 -24.29 10.50 30.29
N PRO A 874 -24.71 9.26 29.99
CA PRO A 874 -25.35 8.40 30.98
C PRO A 874 -24.30 7.88 31.98
N VAL A 875 -24.64 7.80 33.27
CA VAL A 875 -23.72 7.34 34.34
C VAL A 875 -24.36 6.22 35.14
N TYR A 876 -23.64 5.12 35.39
CA TYR A 876 -24.07 4.08 36.33
C TYR A 876 -22.90 3.39 37.01
N ASN A 877 -22.74 3.60 38.32
CA ASN A 877 -21.76 2.92 39.17
C ASN A 877 -20.29 2.99 38.68
N THR A 878 -19.95 3.99 37.87
CA THR A 878 -18.62 4.17 37.29
C THR A 878 -17.56 4.41 38.37
N PRO A 879 -16.38 3.77 38.31
CA PRO A 879 -15.29 4.08 39.23
C PRO A 879 -14.93 5.57 39.22
N GLU A 880 -14.74 6.16 40.41
CA GLU A 880 -14.50 7.61 40.57
C GLU A 880 -13.39 8.13 39.65
N LYS A 881 -12.30 7.37 39.52
CA LYS A 881 -11.14 7.74 38.68
C LYS A 881 -11.51 7.97 37.21
N TRP A 882 -12.43 7.19 36.65
CA TRP A 882 -12.79 7.23 35.24
C TRP A 882 -13.84 8.32 34.99
N LEU A 883 -14.87 8.38 35.85
CA LEU A 883 -15.89 9.41 35.77
C LEU A 883 -15.30 10.83 35.92
N ALA A 884 -14.36 11.01 36.83
CA ALA A 884 -13.67 12.29 37.02
C ALA A 884 -12.84 12.68 35.78
N LYS A 885 -12.18 11.73 35.12
CA LYS A 885 -11.42 11.98 33.89
C LYS A 885 -12.33 12.32 32.71
N ALA A 886 -13.43 11.59 32.53
CA ALA A 886 -14.41 11.85 31.49
C ALA A 886 -14.94 13.30 31.58
N ILE A 887 -15.39 13.72 32.78
CA ILE A 887 -15.86 15.09 33.02
C ILE A 887 -14.75 16.13 32.81
N ALA A 888 -13.54 15.86 33.31
CA ALA A 888 -12.41 16.77 33.16
C ALA A 888 -11.98 16.95 31.69
N SER A 889 -12.10 15.92 30.85
CA SER A 889 -11.76 15.98 29.42
C SER A 889 -12.65 16.97 28.65
N ILE A 890 -13.92 17.11 29.05
CA ILE A 890 -14.84 18.11 28.52
C ILE A 890 -14.47 19.51 29.02
N GLY A 891 -14.10 19.63 30.29
CA GLY A 891 -13.53 20.85 30.88
C GLY A 891 -12.31 21.38 30.12
N ALA A 892 -11.50 20.47 29.56
CA ALA A 892 -10.24 20.79 28.90
C ALA A 892 -10.37 21.27 27.43
N GLN A 893 -11.57 21.15 26.83
CA GLN A 893 -11.81 21.45 25.42
C GLN A 893 -11.38 22.88 25.04
N THR A 894 -10.74 23.02 23.88
CA THR A 894 -10.33 24.32 23.33
C THR A 894 -11.51 25.12 22.79
N TYR A 895 -12.54 24.44 22.31
CA TYR A 895 -13.84 25.03 22.01
C TYR A 895 -14.65 25.20 23.29
N SER A 896 -15.12 26.42 23.59
CA SER A 896 -15.72 26.72 24.90
C SER A 896 -17.26 26.66 24.95
N ASN A 897 -17.94 26.60 23.80
CA ASN A 897 -19.40 26.67 23.74
C ASN A 897 -20.03 25.28 23.76
N TRP A 898 -19.94 24.65 24.94
CA TRP A 898 -20.48 23.33 25.18
C TRP A 898 -21.27 23.31 26.50
N GLU A 899 -22.10 22.29 26.65
CA GLU A 899 -22.69 21.90 27.92
C GLU A 899 -22.61 20.39 28.08
N LEU A 900 -22.43 19.92 29.31
CA LEU A 900 -22.35 18.50 29.62
C LEU A 900 -23.64 18.11 30.37
N CYS A 901 -24.42 17.24 29.77
CA CYS A 901 -25.70 16.77 30.26
C CYS A 901 -25.55 15.34 30.79
N ILE A 902 -25.56 15.21 32.10
CA ILE A 902 -25.31 13.96 32.81
C ILE A 902 -26.62 13.41 33.36
N ALA A 903 -26.89 12.14 33.11
CA ALA A 903 -27.98 11.41 33.77
C ALA A 903 -27.42 10.26 34.59
N ASP A 904 -27.47 10.39 35.92
CA ASP A 904 -27.16 9.26 36.80
C ASP A 904 -28.33 8.28 36.82
N ASP A 905 -28.07 7.04 36.41
CA ASP A 905 -29.05 5.98 36.23
C ASP A 905 -29.32 5.18 37.51
N ALA A 906 -29.58 5.92 38.60
CA ALA A 906 -29.75 5.39 39.95
C ALA A 906 -28.53 4.60 40.44
N SER A 907 -27.36 5.24 40.42
CA SER A 907 -26.13 4.60 40.93
C SER A 907 -26.26 4.23 42.41
N THR A 908 -25.79 3.03 42.74
CA THR A 908 -25.69 2.54 44.12
C THR A 908 -24.35 2.86 44.78
N ALA A 909 -23.33 3.20 43.99
CA ALA A 909 -22.01 3.51 44.49
C ALA A 909 -22.01 4.89 45.18
N PRO A 910 -21.56 4.99 46.45
CA PRO A 910 -21.78 6.16 47.28
C PRO A 910 -21.01 7.42 46.83
N HIS A 911 -19.99 7.28 45.98
CA HIS A 911 -19.17 8.39 45.50
C HIS A 911 -19.80 9.15 44.32
N ILE A 912 -20.75 8.56 43.58
CA ILE A 912 -21.27 9.13 42.33
C ILE A 912 -22.03 10.44 42.58
N HIS A 913 -23.04 10.42 43.45
CA HIS A 913 -23.86 11.60 43.73
C HIS A 913 -23.03 12.81 44.21
N PRO A 914 -22.19 12.68 45.25
CA PRO A 914 -21.35 13.79 45.70
C PRO A 914 -20.38 14.30 44.62
N LEU A 915 -19.84 13.40 43.78
CA LEU A 915 -18.91 13.78 42.72
C LEU A 915 -19.61 14.61 41.63
N LEU A 916 -20.80 14.18 41.19
CA LEU A 916 -21.56 14.90 40.17
C LEU A 916 -22.08 16.25 40.69
N GLU A 917 -22.55 16.33 41.93
CA GLU A 917 -22.95 17.59 42.57
C GLU A 917 -21.77 18.57 42.66
N LYS A 918 -20.58 18.07 43.01
CA LYS A 918 -19.36 18.87 43.04
C LYS A 918 -19.06 19.48 41.67
N TYR A 919 -19.02 18.68 40.61
CA TYR A 919 -18.72 19.20 39.26
C TYR A 919 -19.79 20.17 38.75
N ALA A 920 -21.07 19.91 39.01
CA ALA A 920 -22.17 20.81 38.66
C ALA A 920 -22.09 22.15 39.42
N ALA A 921 -21.58 22.15 40.65
CA ALA A 921 -21.34 23.38 41.41
C ALA A 921 -20.09 24.15 40.94
N GLU A 922 -19.07 23.46 40.41
CA GLU A 922 -17.83 24.05 39.92
C GLU A 922 -17.96 24.66 38.52
N ASP A 923 -18.77 24.07 37.63
CA ASP A 923 -19.01 24.56 36.28
C ASP A 923 -20.50 24.51 35.92
N SER A 924 -21.12 25.67 35.73
CA SER A 924 -22.55 25.80 35.45
C SER A 924 -22.98 25.25 34.09
N ARG A 925 -22.03 24.90 33.21
CA ARG A 925 -22.29 24.19 31.95
C ARG A 925 -22.54 22.70 32.17
N ILE A 926 -22.23 22.17 33.35
CA ILE A 926 -22.49 20.77 33.73
C ILE A 926 -23.87 20.69 34.38
N LYS A 927 -24.78 19.97 33.74
CA LYS A 927 -26.16 19.74 34.16
C LYS A 927 -26.32 18.28 34.54
N VAL A 928 -26.87 18.01 35.71
CA VAL A 928 -27.04 16.64 36.23
C VAL A 928 -28.51 16.38 36.54
N CYS A 929 -29.03 15.23 36.13
CA CYS A 929 -30.28 14.68 36.64
C CYS A 929 -30.05 13.30 37.29
N PHE A 930 -30.72 13.08 38.42
CA PHE A 930 -30.65 11.82 39.16
C PHE A 930 -31.93 11.03 38.90
N ARG A 931 -31.81 9.89 38.22
CA ARG A 931 -32.96 9.06 37.91
C ARG A 931 -33.39 8.28 39.16
N PRO A 932 -34.70 8.15 39.44
CA PRO A 932 -35.19 7.45 40.62
C PRO A 932 -35.08 5.92 40.52
N LYS A 933 -34.85 5.40 39.31
CA LYS A 933 -34.69 3.97 39.02
C LYS A 933 -33.77 3.77 37.83
N ASN A 934 -33.01 2.69 37.87
CA ASN A 934 -32.16 2.25 36.77
C ASN A 934 -33.04 1.90 35.55
N GLY A 935 -32.68 2.39 34.37
CA GLY A 935 -33.34 2.06 33.10
C GLY A 935 -32.37 1.81 31.96
N HIS A 936 -31.11 1.53 32.30
CA HIS A 936 -30.02 1.27 31.37
C HIS A 936 -29.70 2.46 30.44
N ILE A 937 -28.74 2.24 29.54
CA ILE A 937 -28.08 3.30 28.78
C ILE A 937 -29.05 4.10 27.89
N SER A 938 -30.00 3.46 27.18
CA SER A 938 -30.94 4.17 26.31
C SER A 938 -31.84 5.14 27.08
N ALA A 939 -32.42 4.71 28.21
CA ALA A 939 -33.27 5.59 29.02
C ALA A 939 -32.44 6.69 29.70
N ALA A 940 -31.22 6.39 30.13
CA ALA A 940 -30.33 7.35 30.77
C ALA A 940 -29.87 8.42 29.76
N SER A 941 -29.44 8.02 28.56
CA SER A 941 -29.11 8.93 27.47
C SER A 941 -30.29 9.82 27.07
N ASN A 942 -31.52 9.29 27.09
CA ASN A 942 -32.71 10.13 26.87
C ASN A 942 -32.94 11.15 27.99
N SER A 943 -32.78 10.77 29.26
CA SER A 943 -32.87 11.73 30.38
C SER A 943 -31.78 12.80 30.33
N ALA A 944 -30.58 12.46 29.87
CA ALA A 944 -29.52 13.44 29.63
C ALA A 944 -29.83 14.31 28.39
N LEU A 945 -30.40 13.74 27.32
CA LEU A 945 -30.86 14.47 26.14
C LEU A 945 -31.97 15.47 26.45
N GLU A 946 -32.82 15.22 27.46
CA GLU A 946 -33.84 16.18 27.92
C GLU A 946 -33.22 17.45 28.53
N LEU A 947 -32.00 17.37 29.07
CA LEU A 947 -31.25 18.52 29.58
C LEU A 947 -30.56 19.32 28.47
N ALA A 948 -30.39 18.71 27.29
CA ALA A 948 -29.65 19.26 26.16
C ALA A 948 -30.41 20.38 25.45
N THR A 949 -29.74 21.51 25.29
CA THR A 949 -30.22 22.78 24.69
C THR A 949 -29.40 23.21 23.48
N GLY A 950 -28.33 22.48 23.16
CA GLY A 950 -27.44 22.73 22.03
C GLY A 950 -28.08 22.50 20.67
N GLU A 951 -27.45 23.10 19.66
CA GLU A 951 -27.78 22.85 18.25
C GLU A 951 -27.32 21.45 17.82
N PHE A 952 -26.23 20.97 18.41
CA PHE A 952 -25.68 19.64 18.19
C PHE A 952 -25.66 18.84 19.49
N VAL A 953 -25.80 17.52 19.34
CA VAL A 953 -25.70 16.53 20.42
C VAL A 953 -24.50 15.64 20.12
N ALA A 954 -23.59 15.54 21.07
CA ALA A 954 -22.46 14.61 21.05
C ALA A 954 -22.68 13.53 22.11
N LEU A 955 -22.22 12.31 21.85
CA LEU A 955 -22.28 11.20 22.82
C LEU A 955 -20.95 11.05 23.52
N LEU A 956 -20.99 10.78 24.83
CA LEU A 956 -19.83 10.46 25.64
C LEU A 956 -20.21 9.38 26.64
N ASP A 957 -19.47 8.29 26.65
CA ASP A 957 -19.61 7.27 27.68
C ASP A 957 -18.83 7.68 28.93
N HIS A 958 -19.33 7.28 30.10
CA HIS A 958 -18.85 7.76 31.40
C HIS A 958 -17.40 7.33 31.76
N ASP A 959 -16.80 6.49 30.93
CA ASP A 959 -15.44 5.95 31.01
C ASP A 959 -14.57 6.30 29.79
N ASP A 960 -15.05 7.17 28.89
CA ASP A 960 -14.29 7.71 27.76
C ASP A 960 -13.74 9.12 28.02
N GLU A 961 -12.73 9.53 27.24
CA GLU A 961 -12.14 10.87 27.28
C GLU A 961 -12.15 11.52 25.89
N PHE A 962 -12.59 12.78 25.78
CA PHE A 962 -12.38 13.55 24.55
C PHE A 962 -10.97 14.15 24.53
N THR A 963 -10.32 14.10 23.37
CA THR A 963 -9.07 14.86 23.17
C THR A 963 -9.36 16.36 23.28
N PRO A 964 -8.44 17.21 23.80
CA PRO A 964 -8.72 18.63 24.06
C PRO A 964 -9.18 19.45 22.84
N HIS A 965 -8.99 18.93 21.63
CA HIS A 965 -9.34 19.60 20.37
C HIS A 965 -10.58 19.03 19.69
N ALA A 966 -11.19 17.96 20.22
CA ALA A 966 -12.28 17.23 19.57
C ALA A 966 -13.44 18.16 19.17
N LEU A 967 -13.97 18.95 20.10
CA LEU A 967 -15.10 19.84 19.81
C LEU A 967 -14.72 20.98 18.85
N TYR A 968 -13.46 21.43 18.86
CA TYR A 968 -13.00 22.44 17.92
C TYR A 968 -13.01 21.90 16.49
N GLU A 969 -12.51 20.68 16.27
CA GLU A 969 -12.48 20.06 14.94
C GLU A 969 -13.89 19.83 14.40
N ILE A 970 -14.84 19.39 15.24
CA ILE A 970 -16.26 19.26 14.86
C ILE A 970 -16.84 20.60 14.41
N VAL A 971 -16.59 21.68 15.15
CA VAL A 971 -17.12 23.00 14.79
C VAL A 971 -16.41 23.58 13.57
N SER A 972 -15.12 23.31 13.40
CA SER A 972 -14.36 23.65 12.20
C SER A 972 -14.96 22.95 10.97
N ALA A 973 -15.23 21.66 11.06
CA ALA A 973 -15.90 20.87 10.03
C ALA A 973 -17.31 21.41 9.72
N HIS A 974 -18.09 21.80 10.74
CA HIS A 974 -19.39 22.43 10.54
C HIS A 974 -19.30 23.78 9.81
N ASN A 975 -18.28 24.60 10.10
CA ASN A 975 -18.06 25.85 9.38
C ASN A 975 -17.67 25.62 7.92
N ALA A 976 -16.89 24.56 7.64
CA ALA A 976 -16.53 24.15 6.28
C ALA A 976 -17.71 23.51 5.52
N HIS A 977 -18.58 22.79 6.23
CA HIS A 977 -19.75 22.11 5.71
C HIS A 977 -21.04 22.52 6.45
N PRO A 978 -21.54 23.76 6.21
CA PRO A 978 -22.70 24.34 6.90
C PRO A 978 -23.99 23.52 6.92
N THR A 979 -24.15 22.60 5.97
CA THR A 979 -25.34 21.76 5.76
C THR A 979 -25.19 20.35 6.31
N ALA A 980 -24.05 20.01 6.91
CA ALA A 980 -23.86 18.70 7.52
C ALA A 980 -24.63 18.59 8.84
N ASP A 981 -25.33 17.47 9.01
CA ASP A 981 -26.19 17.16 10.16
C ASP A 981 -25.65 16.02 11.03
N PHE A 982 -24.60 15.36 10.57
CA PHE A 982 -23.95 14.23 11.22
C PHE A 982 -22.44 14.30 10.98
N PHE A 983 -21.67 14.12 12.05
CA PHE A 983 -20.21 14.09 12.05
C PHE A 983 -19.75 12.87 12.84
N TYR A 984 -18.66 12.26 12.41
CA TYR A 984 -17.97 11.21 13.15
C TYR A 984 -16.44 11.41 13.05
N SER A 985 -15.71 10.87 14.02
CA SER A 985 -14.24 10.91 14.05
C SER A 985 -13.63 9.54 14.25
N ASP A 986 -12.34 9.44 13.98
CA ASP A 986 -11.49 8.33 14.45
C ASP A 986 -11.58 8.20 15.98
N GLU A 987 -11.28 7.00 16.48
CA GLU A 987 -11.23 6.65 17.90
C GLU A 987 -10.00 5.82 18.23
N ASP A 988 -9.73 5.65 19.51
CA ASP A 988 -8.60 4.90 20.03
C ASP A 988 -8.86 4.46 21.47
N LYS A 989 -8.11 3.48 21.98
CA LYS A 989 -8.26 3.01 23.35
C LYS A 989 -7.12 3.48 24.25
N ILE A 990 -7.41 3.60 25.54
CA ILE A 990 -6.43 3.97 26.57
C ILE A 990 -6.38 2.81 27.57
N ASP A 991 -5.17 2.31 27.88
CA ASP A 991 -5.00 1.30 28.92
C ASP A 991 -5.08 1.90 30.34
N GLU A 992 -5.00 1.06 31.37
CA GLU A 992 -5.11 1.54 32.77
C GLU A 992 -3.93 2.45 33.17
N GLU A 993 -2.80 2.32 32.49
CA GLU A 993 -1.58 3.11 32.66
C GLU A 993 -1.64 4.46 31.93
N GLY A 994 -2.65 4.68 31.07
CA GLY A 994 -2.85 5.91 30.31
C GLY A 994 -2.20 5.92 28.93
N HIS A 995 -1.71 4.77 28.43
CA HIS A 995 -1.15 4.65 27.10
C HIS A 995 -2.22 4.36 26.06
N ARG A 996 -2.10 5.06 24.94
CA ARG A 996 -2.97 4.91 23.78
C ARG A 996 -2.58 3.65 22.98
N HIS A 997 -3.55 2.81 22.65
CA HIS A 997 -3.36 1.57 21.89
C HIS A 997 -4.63 1.18 21.11
N GLU A 998 -4.46 0.49 19.98
CA GLU A 998 -5.57 0.08 19.07
C GLU A 998 -6.35 1.25 18.42
N PRO A 999 -5.69 2.12 17.62
CA PRO A 999 -6.39 3.16 16.89
C PRO A 999 -7.36 2.57 15.86
N TYR A 1000 -8.55 3.12 15.79
CA TYR A 1000 -9.49 2.86 14.70
C TYR A 1000 -9.64 4.10 13.80
N PHE A 1001 -8.82 4.13 12.74
CA PHE A 1001 -8.90 5.13 11.68
C PHE A 1001 -10.06 4.80 10.74
N LYS A 1002 -11.14 5.56 10.83
CA LYS A 1002 -12.38 5.33 10.09
C LYS A 1002 -12.24 5.89 8.66
N PRO A 1003 -12.74 5.18 7.64
CA PRO A 1003 -12.75 5.68 6.28
C PRO A 1003 -13.79 6.80 6.12
N ASP A 1004 -13.80 7.45 4.95
CA ASP A 1004 -14.96 8.24 4.50
C ASP A 1004 -16.25 7.39 4.53
N PHE A 1005 -17.42 8.03 4.38
CA PHE A 1005 -18.71 7.33 4.55
C PHE A 1005 -18.84 6.11 3.62
N LEU A 1006 -18.92 4.92 4.21
CA LEU A 1006 -19.01 3.63 3.52
C LEU A 1006 -20.32 2.92 3.90
N PRO A 1007 -21.31 2.87 2.99
CA PRO A 1007 -22.61 2.24 3.25
C PRO A 1007 -22.51 0.78 3.67
N ASP A 1008 -21.58 0.02 3.09
CA ASP A 1008 -21.43 -1.42 3.39
C ASP A 1008 -20.96 -1.64 4.84
N LEU A 1009 -20.02 -0.81 5.32
CA LEU A 1009 -19.59 -0.89 6.72
C LEU A 1009 -20.69 -0.42 7.66
N PHE A 1010 -21.42 0.65 7.31
CA PHE A 1010 -22.51 1.16 8.13
C PHE A 1010 -23.63 0.12 8.33
N LEU A 1011 -23.93 -0.66 7.29
CA LEU A 1011 -24.95 -1.71 7.34
C LEU A 1011 -24.44 -3.01 8.00
N GLY A 1012 -23.13 -3.23 7.99
CA GLY A 1012 -22.50 -4.43 8.58
C GLY A 1012 -22.11 -4.28 10.05
N GLN A 1013 -21.82 -3.06 10.50
CA GLN A 1013 -21.36 -2.77 11.87
C GLN A 1013 -21.56 -1.28 12.24
N ASN A 1014 -21.66 -0.98 13.54
CA ASN A 1014 -21.64 0.40 14.05
C ASN A 1014 -20.21 0.97 14.01
N TYR A 1015 -19.68 1.26 12.81
CA TYR A 1015 -18.29 1.73 12.68
C TYR A 1015 -18.12 3.23 12.96
N THR A 1016 -19.21 4.01 12.98
CA THR A 1016 -19.12 5.46 13.24
C THR A 1016 -18.99 5.75 14.73
N SER A 1017 -19.67 4.99 15.60
CA SER A 1017 -19.55 4.92 17.07
C SER A 1017 -18.97 6.17 17.75
N HIS A 1018 -17.81 6.13 18.42
CA HIS A 1018 -17.28 7.27 19.18
C HIS A 1018 -16.23 8.03 18.36
N LEU A 1019 -16.16 9.35 18.30
CA LEU A 1019 -17.16 10.33 18.64
C LEU A 1019 -18.11 10.56 17.46
N THR A 1020 -19.41 10.41 17.69
CA THR A 1020 -20.47 10.90 16.80
C THR A 1020 -21.13 12.17 17.32
N VAL A 1021 -21.41 13.11 16.41
CA VAL A 1021 -22.12 14.36 16.69
C VAL A 1021 -23.27 14.55 15.70
N TYR A 1022 -24.46 14.76 16.22
CA TYR A 1022 -25.71 14.85 15.47
C TYR A 1022 -26.34 16.22 15.62
N ARG A 1023 -27.05 16.71 14.59
CA ARG A 1023 -27.95 17.86 14.77
C ARG A 1023 -29.05 17.47 15.77
N ALA A 1024 -29.21 18.26 16.83
CA ALA A 1024 -30.15 17.97 17.90
C ALA A 1024 -31.60 17.83 17.41
N ALA A 1025 -31.98 18.60 16.38
CA ALA A 1025 -33.29 18.49 15.75
C ALA A 1025 -33.54 17.10 15.12
N LEU A 1026 -32.51 16.50 14.53
CA LEU A 1026 -32.60 15.17 13.91
C LEU A 1026 -32.78 14.09 14.98
N VAL A 1027 -32.01 14.16 16.07
CA VAL A 1027 -32.14 13.22 17.21
C VAL A 1027 -33.54 13.27 17.81
N ARG A 1028 -34.12 14.47 17.98
CA ARG A 1028 -35.49 14.63 18.48
C ARG A 1028 -36.53 14.14 17.46
N GLN A 1029 -36.30 14.33 16.17
CA GLN A 1029 -37.19 13.87 15.11
C GLN A 1029 -37.28 12.34 15.05
N VAL A 1030 -36.17 11.62 15.29
CA VAL A 1030 -36.17 10.15 15.33
C VAL A 1030 -36.68 9.57 16.66
N GLY A 1031 -36.94 10.42 17.65
CA GLY A 1031 -37.52 10.03 18.94
C GLY A 1031 -36.50 9.69 20.03
N GLY A 1032 -35.24 10.11 19.89
CA GLY A 1032 -34.17 9.80 20.84
C GLY A 1032 -33.67 8.35 20.76
N PHE A 1033 -33.07 7.88 21.84
CA PHE A 1033 -32.46 6.55 21.93
C PHE A 1033 -33.53 5.50 22.24
N ARG A 1034 -33.61 4.45 21.41
CA ARG A 1034 -34.66 3.44 21.53
C ARG A 1034 -34.41 2.50 22.72
N LEU A 1035 -35.41 2.32 23.56
CA LEU A 1035 -35.36 1.33 24.65
C LEU A 1035 -35.35 -0.11 24.08
N GLY A 1036 -34.59 -1.01 24.71
CA GLY A 1036 -34.43 -2.40 24.26
C GLY A 1036 -33.28 -2.62 23.25
N TYR A 1037 -32.51 -1.56 22.96
CA TYR A 1037 -31.34 -1.57 22.06
C TYR A 1037 -30.07 -1.18 22.82
N GLU A 1038 -30.03 -1.48 24.12
CA GLU A 1038 -28.88 -1.23 24.96
C GLU A 1038 -27.64 -1.99 24.41
N GLY A 1039 -26.55 -1.26 24.17
CA GLY A 1039 -25.34 -1.77 23.50
C GLY A 1039 -25.26 -1.49 22.00
N SER A 1040 -26.32 -0.95 21.40
CA SER A 1040 -26.33 -0.45 20.02
C SER A 1040 -27.23 0.78 19.86
N GLN A 1041 -27.41 1.55 20.93
CA GLN A 1041 -28.37 2.65 21.00
C GLN A 1041 -28.03 3.83 20.06
N ASP A 1042 -26.76 3.94 19.68
CA ASP A 1042 -26.11 4.96 18.87
C ASP A 1042 -25.94 4.57 17.39
N TRP A 1043 -26.32 3.34 17.02
CA TRP A 1043 -26.39 2.82 15.64
C TRP A 1043 -27.79 2.97 15.06
#